data_AF-A0A7W4J933-F1
#
_entry.id   AF-A0A7W4J933-F1
#
_cell.length_a   1.000
_cell.length_b   1.000
_cell.length_c   1.000
_cell.angle_alpha   90.00
_cell.angle_beta   90.00
_cell.angle_gamma   90.00
#
_symmetry.space_group_name_H-M   'P 1'
#
loop_
_entity.id
_entity.type
_entity.pdbx_description
1 polymer ?
#
loop_
_entity_poly.entity_id
_entity_poly.type
_entity_poly.pdbx_seq_one_letter_code
_entity_poly.pdbx_strand_id
1 'polypeptide(L)'
;MTTRRDFLKYALLSGAVGSASKLPASIGRAFAIAPKVGSTWLDAEHVVILMQENRSFDHVFGTLQGVRGFNDPRTIRLPNGNPVFAQSSQSGETYLPWRLNIRDTRVTWMGSIPHSRDSQVDAWNNGGHDRWIDAKTSHHKDYARYPLTMGHYTRDDLPFYYALADAFTVCDQNYCGAMTSTTPNRLLFWSGTVRDRQDRASNVYMRNGEILEGGMSWTTFPERLEQAGVSWKFYQNELSQTGGMSGPERAWLSNFGCNVLECFDQYCVTANPGFGAWLEERISDCQGHIDRLNRQEMLVSETHAEQLAEARDLLAVLTRRRAAAGHSAEKLTPQERALFEKAFVINSGDENYRKLEKLTFHDGEKTVHMDAPGGDVLYQFRQDVKTGKLPTVSWLAAPEHFSDHPTSPWYGAWYVSEIMDILTENPEVWKKTIFIMTYDENDGYFDHCCSYAAPDPERPETGYSSHSIPADGLEYTTAQDEINRGVPERLARSGPIGLGFRVPMVIASPWSRGGWVNSQLFEHTSTLRFLEAFVQGKFGKSITESNISPWRRAISGDLTSCFRPYDGSIPALPFLERDAYLRTVEDARDRPLPGGFRALDATEVAALRDNPGKVRETIGQEAGTRPACALPYEPYCDGGVSADGEQAVIRLSAGKGRFGARAAGLPFNIYRHGVESDGGMQAGTYVVAAGDTLETSFAASGFSNGLYDVAVHAPNGFYRRYKGVQGGLRLQAACTYLRGPGKDLVVRVTNHGSKPADVACTLAGHDVTQVMRVAPGRTVETSFNLARSMMWYDVSLTSPDEEGLLYQFAGRIETGRAGRTDPAMGAGVQAPGPQTRKTA
;
A
#
# COMPACT_ATOMS: atom_id res chain seq x y z
N MET A 1 7.20 -2.16 34.94
CA MET A 1 6.31 -3.31 35.30
C MET A 1 4.82 -3.12 34.98
N THR A 2 4.38 -2.00 34.39
CA THR A 2 3.00 -1.81 33.87
C THR A 2 2.75 -2.57 32.55
N THR A 3 3.70 -2.50 31.62
CA THR A 3 3.68 -3.09 30.26
C THR A 3 3.38 -4.58 30.23
N ARG A 4 4.00 -5.38 31.11
CA ARG A 4 3.78 -6.82 31.28
C ARG A 4 2.31 -7.14 31.61
N ARG A 5 1.74 -6.47 32.62
CA ARG A 5 0.34 -6.72 33.03
C ARG A 5 -0.63 -6.35 31.91
N ASP A 6 -0.28 -5.35 31.10
CA ASP A 6 -1.14 -4.87 30.02
C ASP A 6 -1.00 -5.73 28.75
N PHE A 7 0.19 -6.26 28.42
CA PHE A 7 0.34 -7.34 27.44
C PHE A 7 -0.39 -8.59 27.87
N LEU A 8 -0.30 -9.01 29.14
CA LEU A 8 -1.03 -10.17 29.64
C LEU A 8 -2.53 -10.00 29.54
N LYS A 9 -3.06 -8.81 29.89
CA LYS A 9 -4.46 -8.47 29.63
C LYS A 9 -4.77 -8.52 28.15
N TYR A 10 -3.92 -7.95 27.29
CA TYR A 10 -4.15 -7.98 25.84
C TYR A 10 -4.13 -9.40 25.28
N ALA A 11 -3.15 -10.24 25.64
CA ALA A 11 -3.03 -11.63 25.21
C ALA A 11 -4.21 -12.49 25.68
N LEU A 12 -4.66 -12.29 26.93
CA LEU A 12 -5.88 -12.88 27.48
C LEU A 12 -7.13 -12.39 26.72
N LEU A 13 -7.21 -11.09 26.40
CA LEU A 13 -8.33 -10.45 25.69
C LEU A 13 -8.36 -10.76 24.18
N SER A 14 -7.19 -10.98 23.57
CA SER A 14 -7.05 -11.41 22.17
C SER A 14 -7.38 -12.89 21.99
N GLY A 15 -7.34 -13.67 23.08
CA GLY A 15 -7.84 -15.05 23.13
C GLY A 15 -9.31 -15.17 23.54
N ALA A 16 -9.82 -14.26 24.38
CA ALA A 16 -11.22 -14.17 24.77
C ALA A 16 -11.56 -12.76 25.30
N VAL A 17 -12.65 -12.14 24.82
CA VAL A 17 -13.29 -10.88 25.32
C VAL A 17 -12.83 -9.59 24.60
N GLY A 18 -13.68 -8.77 23.98
CA GLY A 18 -15.08 -8.47 24.31
C GLY A 18 -15.22 -7.20 25.17
N SER A 19 -14.70 -6.06 24.71
CA SER A 19 -15.11 -4.72 25.17
C SER A 19 -15.15 -3.78 23.98
N ALA A 20 -16.07 -4.02 23.06
CA ALA A 20 -16.29 -3.18 21.89
C ALA A 20 -17.07 -1.89 22.22
N SER A 21 -17.16 -1.44 23.48
CA SER A 21 -18.00 -0.30 23.87
C SER A 21 -17.26 1.04 24.01
N LYS A 22 -15.92 1.09 23.90
CA LYS A 22 -15.14 2.35 23.96
C LYS A 22 -13.99 2.37 22.95
N LEU A 23 -13.59 3.55 22.49
CA LEU A 23 -12.35 3.77 21.73
C LEU A 23 -11.19 3.14 22.53
N PRO A 24 -10.25 2.38 21.91
CA PRO A 24 -9.07 1.90 22.62
C PRO A 24 -8.42 3.04 23.39
N ALA A 25 -8.10 2.81 24.68
CA ALA A 25 -7.73 3.89 25.60
C ALA A 25 -6.51 4.69 25.11
N SER A 26 -5.57 4.02 24.44
CA SER A 26 -4.40 4.61 23.78
C SER A 26 -4.79 5.65 22.73
N ILE A 27 -5.66 5.26 21.79
CA ILE A 27 -6.20 6.14 20.74
C ILE A 27 -7.02 7.28 21.35
N GLY A 28 -7.83 6.99 22.38
CA GLY A 28 -8.60 8.01 23.08
C GLY A 28 -7.74 9.07 23.76
N ARG A 29 -6.66 8.67 24.44
CA ARG A 29 -5.68 9.59 25.01
C ARG A 29 -4.99 10.43 23.93
N ALA A 30 -4.50 9.77 22.89
CA ALA A 30 -3.84 10.44 21.76
C ALA A 30 -4.76 11.47 21.09
N PHE A 31 -6.02 11.14 20.87
CA PHE A 31 -6.99 12.05 20.26
C PHE A 31 -7.33 13.24 21.16
N ALA A 32 -7.39 13.02 22.48
CA ALA A 32 -7.73 14.04 23.47
C ALA A 32 -6.63 15.08 23.71
N ILE A 33 -5.36 14.69 23.55
CA ILE A 33 -4.23 15.62 23.70
C ILE A 33 -4.15 16.52 22.46
N ALA A 34 -4.48 17.79 22.64
CA ALA A 34 -4.47 18.80 21.59
C ALA A 34 -3.19 19.66 21.61
N PRO A 35 -2.71 20.14 20.45
CA PRO A 35 -1.60 21.08 20.38
C PRO A 35 -2.11 22.52 20.57
N LYS A 36 -1.24 23.52 20.41
CA LYS A 36 -1.67 24.93 20.46
C LYS A 36 -2.55 25.25 19.24
N VAL A 37 -3.67 25.96 19.43
CA VAL A 37 -4.50 26.45 18.31
C VAL A 37 -3.65 27.32 17.38
N GLY A 38 -3.78 27.10 16.07
CA GLY A 38 -2.98 27.71 15.01
C GLY A 38 -1.65 27.01 14.71
N SER A 39 -1.23 26.03 15.54
CA SER A 39 -0.03 25.23 15.24
C SER A 39 -0.20 24.36 14.00
N THR A 40 0.91 23.99 13.39
CA THR A 40 1.01 23.16 12.20
C THR A 40 1.95 21.98 12.45
N TRP A 41 1.99 21.03 11.53
CA TRP A 41 2.92 19.89 11.60
C TRP A 41 4.41 20.28 11.67
N LEU A 42 4.77 21.52 11.32
CA LEU A 42 6.13 22.06 11.51
C LEU A 42 6.47 22.35 12.98
N ASP A 43 5.47 22.47 13.85
CA ASP A 43 5.65 22.57 15.30
C ASP A 43 5.96 21.21 15.96
N ALA A 44 5.97 20.12 15.18
CA ALA A 44 6.42 18.81 15.68
C ALA A 44 7.89 18.85 16.06
N GLU A 45 8.25 18.20 17.16
CA GLU A 45 9.64 17.94 17.56
C GLU A 45 10.06 16.51 17.21
N HIS A 46 9.10 15.60 17.04
CA HIS A 46 9.35 14.18 16.84
C HIS A 46 8.52 13.61 15.69
N VAL A 47 9.17 12.89 14.79
CA VAL A 47 8.57 12.02 13.78
C VAL A 47 8.91 10.59 14.15
N VAL A 48 7.90 9.82 14.53
CA VAL A 48 8.00 8.42 14.96
C VAL A 48 7.39 7.54 13.89
N ILE A 49 8.11 6.52 13.44
CA ILE A 49 7.79 5.77 12.23
C ILE A 49 7.85 4.27 12.53
N LEU A 50 6.73 3.58 12.31
CA LEU A 50 6.62 2.12 12.41
C LEU A 50 6.18 1.54 11.06
N MET A 51 6.94 0.55 10.58
CA MET A 51 6.58 -0.26 9.42
C MET A 51 6.29 -1.69 9.87
N GLN A 52 5.01 -2.07 9.84
CA GLN A 52 4.50 -3.43 10.08
C GLN A 52 4.70 -4.35 8.86
N GLU A 53 4.38 -5.63 9.06
CA GLU A 53 4.42 -6.75 8.10
C GLU A 53 3.01 -7.34 7.93
N ASN A 54 2.84 -8.20 6.93
CA ASN A 54 2.52 -7.64 5.63
C ASN A 54 1.01 -7.71 5.36
N ARG A 55 0.43 -6.66 4.79
CA ARG A 55 -1.03 -6.56 4.60
C ARG A 55 -1.36 -5.64 3.43
N SER A 56 -2.27 -6.07 2.54
CA SER A 56 -2.83 -5.19 1.52
C SER A 56 -3.81 -4.17 2.15
N PHE A 57 -4.03 -3.05 1.47
CA PHE A 57 -4.98 -2.04 1.94
C PHE A 57 -6.41 -2.61 2.00
N ASP A 58 -6.91 -3.24 0.93
CA ASP A 58 -8.26 -3.81 0.92
C ASP A 58 -8.44 -4.92 1.96
N HIS A 59 -7.39 -5.70 2.23
CA HIS A 59 -7.42 -6.75 3.23
C HIS A 59 -7.66 -6.20 4.65
N VAL A 60 -7.16 -5.00 4.97
CA VAL A 60 -7.34 -4.38 6.30
C VAL A 60 -8.51 -3.40 6.29
N PHE A 61 -8.52 -2.45 5.35
CA PHE A 61 -9.40 -1.29 5.32
C PHE A 61 -10.38 -1.25 4.14
N GLY A 62 -10.44 -2.29 3.30
CA GLY A 62 -11.34 -2.30 2.12
C GLY A 62 -12.83 -2.12 2.47
N THR A 63 -13.23 -2.49 3.70
CA THR A 63 -14.60 -2.27 4.21
C THR A 63 -14.79 -0.97 5.00
N LEU A 64 -13.73 -0.19 5.24
CA LEU A 64 -13.79 1.05 6.02
C LEU A 64 -14.64 2.10 5.31
N GLN A 65 -15.48 2.83 6.05
CA GLN A 65 -16.35 3.84 5.47
C GLN A 65 -15.56 4.89 4.66
N GLY A 66 -16.00 5.22 3.45
CA GLY A 66 -15.52 6.38 2.71
C GLY A 66 -14.11 6.29 2.12
N VAL A 67 -13.35 5.22 2.35
CA VAL A 67 -12.11 4.95 1.59
C VAL A 67 -12.44 4.35 0.23
N ARG A 68 -11.51 4.45 -0.71
CA ARG A 68 -11.54 3.68 -1.95
C ARG A 68 -11.31 2.20 -1.66
N GLY A 69 -12.39 1.49 -1.33
CA GLY A 69 -12.44 0.07 -1.04
C GLY A 69 -13.44 -0.64 -1.95
N PHE A 70 -14.21 -1.59 -1.40
CA PHE A 70 -15.11 -2.44 -2.19
C PHE A 70 -16.32 -1.71 -2.84
N ASN A 71 -16.59 -0.46 -2.45
CA ASN A 71 -17.60 0.41 -3.07
C ASN A 71 -17.02 1.34 -4.14
N ASP A 72 -15.75 1.22 -4.55
CA ASP A 72 -15.20 2.07 -5.62
C ASP A 72 -16.08 1.96 -6.90
N PRO A 73 -16.69 3.07 -7.38
CA PRO A 73 -17.52 3.04 -8.58
C PRO A 73 -16.75 2.86 -9.89
N ARG A 74 -15.43 3.06 -9.89
CA ARG A 74 -14.63 3.25 -11.11
C ARG A 74 -13.41 2.36 -11.11
N THR A 75 -13.62 1.09 -10.79
CA THR A 75 -12.61 0.05 -10.89
C THR A 75 -12.31 -0.32 -12.33
N ILE A 76 -11.15 -0.93 -12.57
CA ILE A 76 -10.83 -1.46 -13.89
C ILE A 76 -11.77 -2.62 -14.27
N ARG A 77 -11.86 -2.87 -15.57
CA ARG A 77 -12.45 -4.08 -16.14
C ARG A 77 -11.32 -5.02 -16.57
N LEU A 78 -11.37 -6.28 -16.17
CA LEU A 78 -10.36 -7.28 -16.48
C LEU A 78 -10.38 -7.66 -17.97
N PRO A 79 -9.33 -8.33 -18.51
CA PRO A 79 -9.28 -8.79 -19.91
C PRO A 79 -10.50 -9.62 -20.32
N ASN A 80 -11.00 -10.47 -19.42
CA ASN A 80 -12.18 -11.31 -19.64
C ASN A 80 -13.53 -10.57 -19.48
N GLY A 81 -13.51 -9.26 -19.27
CA GLY A 81 -14.69 -8.42 -19.09
C GLY A 81 -15.25 -8.39 -17.67
N ASN A 82 -14.74 -9.20 -16.73
CA ASN A 82 -15.17 -9.19 -15.34
C ASN A 82 -14.85 -7.84 -14.66
N PRO A 83 -15.60 -7.44 -13.63
CA PRO A 83 -15.11 -6.45 -12.68
C PRO A 83 -13.85 -6.96 -11.97
N VAL A 84 -12.94 -6.07 -11.59
CA VAL A 84 -11.67 -6.42 -10.91
C VAL A 84 -11.86 -7.31 -9.67
N PHE A 85 -12.98 -7.19 -8.98
CA PHE A 85 -13.28 -7.99 -7.80
C PHE A 85 -13.60 -9.46 -8.12
N ALA A 86 -13.99 -9.80 -9.35
CA ALA A 86 -14.32 -11.16 -9.77
C ALA A 86 -13.11 -11.81 -10.47
N GLN A 87 -12.20 -12.35 -9.66
CA GLN A 87 -10.95 -12.96 -10.10
C GLN A 87 -11.16 -14.43 -10.48
N SER A 88 -10.73 -14.80 -11.69
CA SER A 88 -10.86 -16.16 -12.22
C SER A 88 -9.53 -16.90 -12.16
N SER A 89 -9.54 -18.17 -11.73
CA SER A 89 -8.39 -19.07 -11.82
C SER A 89 -8.23 -19.62 -13.23
N GLN A 90 -7.07 -20.23 -13.51
CA GLN A 90 -6.83 -21.00 -14.73
C GLN A 90 -7.77 -22.22 -14.86
N SER A 91 -8.27 -22.77 -13.75
CA SER A 91 -9.28 -23.83 -13.75
C SER A 91 -10.69 -23.34 -14.13
N GLY A 92 -10.89 -22.03 -14.26
CA GLY A 92 -12.17 -21.39 -14.60
C GLY A 92 -13.05 -21.03 -13.41
N GLU A 93 -12.61 -21.30 -12.18
CA GLU A 93 -13.33 -20.93 -10.97
C GLU A 93 -13.19 -19.43 -10.72
N THR A 94 -14.28 -18.73 -10.39
CA THR A 94 -14.27 -17.28 -10.15
C THR A 94 -14.69 -16.96 -8.72
N TYR A 95 -13.91 -16.12 -8.05
CA TYR A 95 -14.11 -15.77 -6.64
C TYR A 95 -14.22 -14.25 -6.46
N LEU A 96 -15.04 -13.85 -5.49
CA LEU A 96 -15.10 -12.47 -4.97
C LEU A 96 -14.31 -12.36 -3.67
N PRO A 97 -13.93 -11.14 -3.26
CA PRO A 97 -13.48 -10.90 -1.90
C PRO A 97 -14.45 -11.45 -0.86
N TRP A 98 -13.90 -12.03 0.19
CA TRP A 98 -14.68 -12.69 1.23
C TRP A 98 -14.07 -12.44 2.61
N ARG A 99 -14.92 -12.39 3.64
CA ARG A 99 -14.50 -12.07 5.00
C ARG A 99 -13.72 -13.22 5.64
N LEU A 100 -12.50 -12.95 6.08
CA LEU A 100 -11.70 -13.79 6.96
C LEU A 100 -12.16 -13.57 8.41
N ASN A 101 -13.21 -14.25 8.84
CA ASN A 101 -13.73 -14.09 10.19
C ASN A 101 -12.70 -14.62 11.21
N ILE A 102 -11.90 -13.71 11.78
CA ILE A 102 -10.83 -14.04 12.75
C ILE A 102 -11.38 -14.59 14.05
N ARG A 103 -12.64 -14.23 14.37
CA ARG A 103 -13.28 -14.67 15.60
C ARG A 103 -13.63 -16.14 15.46
N ASP A 104 -14.31 -16.54 14.38
CA ASP A 104 -14.97 -17.85 14.29
C ASP A 104 -14.21 -18.92 13.50
N THR A 105 -13.01 -18.61 12.99
CA THR A 105 -12.26 -19.51 12.11
C THR A 105 -10.78 -19.57 12.49
N ARG A 106 -10.07 -20.59 11.99
CA ARG A 106 -8.61 -20.76 12.18
C ARG A 106 -7.74 -19.92 11.23
N VAL A 107 -8.30 -18.92 10.55
CA VAL A 107 -7.62 -18.21 9.45
C VAL A 107 -6.29 -17.56 9.84
N THR A 108 -6.16 -17.07 11.08
CA THR A 108 -4.92 -16.49 11.63
C THR A 108 -3.75 -17.47 11.63
N TRP A 109 -4.02 -18.77 11.61
CA TRP A 109 -3.00 -19.82 11.69
C TRP A 109 -2.77 -20.51 10.34
N MET A 110 -3.27 -19.95 9.25
CA MET A 110 -3.10 -20.51 7.90
C MET A 110 -1.79 -20.06 7.22
N GLY A 111 -1.05 -19.13 7.85
CA GLY A 111 0.26 -18.67 7.38
C GLY A 111 0.19 -17.65 6.24
N SER A 112 1.37 -17.24 5.77
CA SER A 112 1.52 -16.36 4.60
C SER A 112 1.15 -17.07 3.30
N ILE A 113 0.73 -16.29 2.31
CA ILE A 113 0.57 -16.73 0.91
C ILE A 113 1.68 -16.10 0.06
N PRO A 114 1.90 -16.54 -1.20
CA PRO A 114 3.03 -16.09 -2.00
C PRO A 114 3.11 -14.56 -2.15
N HIS A 115 4.25 -13.97 -1.79
CA HIS A 115 4.51 -12.54 -1.95
C HIS A 115 5.93 -12.25 -2.46
N SER A 116 6.58 -13.27 -3.05
CA SER A 116 7.83 -13.12 -3.79
C SER A 116 7.66 -12.23 -5.03
N ARG A 117 8.78 -11.73 -5.54
CA ARG A 117 8.88 -10.96 -6.80
C ARG A 117 8.08 -11.61 -7.94
N ASP A 118 8.29 -12.90 -8.19
CA ASP A 118 7.59 -13.66 -9.23
C ASP A 118 6.09 -13.67 -9.02
N SER A 119 5.62 -14.05 -7.83
CA SER A 119 4.18 -14.08 -7.52
C SER A 119 3.50 -12.70 -7.65
N GLN A 120 4.21 -11.60 -7.35
CA GLN A 120 3.65 -10.25 -7.47
C GLN A 120 3.56 -9.79 -8.92
N VAL A 121 4.62 -10.01 -9.72
CA VAL A 121 4.59 -9.73 -11.16
C VAL A 121 3.53 -10.58 -11.87
N ASP A 122 3.45 -11.86 -11.51
CA ASP A 122 2.52 -12.80 -12.11
C ASP A 122 1.06 -12.43 -11.78
N ALA A 123 0.76 -11.97 -10.56
CA ALA A 123 -0.57 -11.47 -10.19
C ALA A 123 -0.94 -10.15 -10.89
N TRP A 124 0.01 -9.22 -11.04
CA TRP A 124 -0.16 -7.97 -11.79
C TRP A 124 -0.37 -8.21 -13.29
N ASN A 125 0.29 -9.22 -13.85
CA ASN A 125 0.10 -9.73 -15.21
C ASN A 125 0.11 -8.63 -16.31
N ASN A 126 1.20 -7.85 -16.40
CA ASN A 126 1.34 -6.76 -17.39
C ASN A 126 0.22 -5.70 -17.30
N GLY A 127 -0.34 -5.47 -16.11
CA GLY A 127 -1.46 -4.56 -15.89
C GLY A 127 -2.84 -5.19 -16.11
N GLY A 128 -2.89 -6.47 -16.49
CA GLY A 128 -4.11 -7.27 -16.55
C GLY A 128 -4.81 -7.40 -15.20
N HIS A 129 -4.02 -7.50 -14.12
CA HIS A 129 -4.46 -7.55 -12.72
C HIS A 129 -5.50 -8.65 -12.44
N ASP A 130 -5.34 -9.80 -13.12
CA ASP A 130 -6.35 -10.86 -13.25
C ASP A 130 -5.84 -12.26 -12.88
N ARG A 131 -4.62 -12.38 -12.34
CA ARG A 131 -3.98 -13.68 -12.03
C ARG A 131 -3.77 -13.94 -10.54
N TRP A 132 -4.51 -13.23 -9.69
CA TRP A 132 -4.35 -13.28 -8.25
C TRP A 132 -4.52 -14.69 -7.68
N ILE A 133 -5.56 -15.43 -8.08
CA ILE A 133 -5.88 -16.74 -7.50
C ILE A 133 -4.70 -17.72 -7.65
N ASP A 134 -4.22 -17.88 -8.88
CA ASP A 134 -3.17 -18.87 -9.16
C ASP A 134 -1.79 -18.41 -8.66
N ALA A 135 -1.43 -17.13 -8.89
CA ALA A 135 -0.13 -16.58 -8.49
C ALA A 135 0.04 -16.53 -6.96
N LYS A 136 -1.06 -16.51 -6.21
CA LYS A 136 -1.10 -16.38 -4.74
C LYS A 136 -1.64 -17.63 -4.04
N THR A 137 -1.50 -18.79 -4.68
CA THR A 137 -1.87 -20.07 -4.09
C THR A 137 -1.02 -20.37 -2.85
N SER A 138 -1.65 -20.71 -1.73
CA SER A 138 -0.96 -21.03 -0.47
C SER A 138 0.14 -22.10 -0.65
N HIS A 139 1.30 -21.86 -0.05
CA HIS A 139 2.39 -22.83 0.02
C HIS A 139 2.04 -24.08 0.85
N HIS A 140 1.09 -23.94 1.79
CA HIS A 140 0.55 -25.06 2.55
C HIS A 140 -0.46 -25.84 1.70
N LYS A 141 -0.13 -27.10 1.38
CA LYS A 141 -0.95 -27.98 0.52
C LYS A 141 -2.38 -28.15 1.02
N ASP A 142 -2.58 -28.18 2.34
CA ASP A 142 -3.91 -28.31 2.96
C ASP A 142 -4.80 -27.09 2.72
N TYR A 143 -4.19 -25.94 2.42
CA TYR A 143 -4.84 -24.66 2.20
C TYR A 143 -4.81 -24.19 0.74
N ALA A 144 -4.12 -24.91 -0.15
CA ALA A 144 -3.96 -24.54 -1.56
C ALA A 144 -5.30 -24.38 -2.31
N ARG A 145 -6.35 -25.09 -1.89
CA ARG A 145 -7.70 -24.97 -2.48
C ARG A 145 -8.48 -23.71 -2.06
N TYR A 146 -8.01 -22.99 -1.05
CA TYR A 146 -8.71 -21.81 -0.54
C TYR A 146 -8.21 -20.57 -1.29
N PRO A 147 -9.11 -19.71 -1.81
CA PRO A 147 -8.73 -18.45 -2.45
C PRO A 147 -8.37 -17.41 -1.38
N LEU A 148 -7.36 -17.71 -0.55
CA LEU A 148 -6.96 -16.87 0.59
C LEU A 148 -6.57 -15.46 0.15
N THR A 149 -5.98 -15.30 -1.03
CA THR A 149 -5.67 -13.98 -1.60
C THR A 149 -6.90 -13.05 -1.63
N MET A 150 -8.10 -13.58 -1.84
CA MET A 150 -9.34 -12.80 -1.85
C MET A 150 -9.90 -12.52 -0.45
N GLY A 151 -9.21 -12.93 0.61
CA GLY A 151 -9.64 -12.71 1.99
C GLY A 151 -9.48 -11.26 2.43
N HIS A 152 -10.45 -10.73 3.18
CA HIS A 152 -10.35 -9.43 3.85
C HIS A 152 -10.91 -9.45 5.27
N TYR A 153 -10.50 -8.48 6.08
CA TYR A 153 -11.03 -8.24 7.43
C TYR A 153 -12.06 -7.12 7.45
N THR A 154 -12.83 -7.06 8.53
CA THR A 154 -13.80 -6.00 8.82
C THR A 154 -13.46 -5.31 10.14
N ARG A 155 -14.20 -4.25 10.49
CA ARG A 155 -14.12 -3.59 11.80
C ARG A 155 -14.27 -4.56 12.97
N ASP A 156 -15.10 -5.59 12.82
CA ASP A 156 -15.29 -6.60 13.84
C ASP A 156 -14.01 -7.43 14.06
N ASP A 157 -13.25 -7.65 13.00
CA ASP A 157 -12.03 -8.45 13.05
C ASP A 157 -10.85 -7.60 13.55
N LEU A 158 -10.75 -6.34 13.12
CA LEU A 158 -9.63 -5.43 13.39
C LEU A 158 -10.06 -4.10 14.06
N PRO A 159 -10.72 -4.13 15.24
CA PRO A 159 -11.34 -2.94 15.83
C PRO A 159 -10.33 -1.84 16.22
N PHE A 160 -9.09 -2.20 16.58
CA PHE A 160 -8.05 -1.24 16.92
C PHE A 160 -7.64 -0.39 15.71
N TYR A 161 -7.36 -1.03 14.57
CA TYR A 161 -6.93 -0.34 13.35
C TYR A 161 -8.03 0.54 12.76
N TYR A 162 -9.28 0.06 12.78
CA TYR A 162 -10.43 0.87 12.35
C TYR A 162 -10.61 2.09 13.26
N ALA A 163 -10.46 1.92 14.58
CA ALA A 163 -10.52 3.05 15.51
C ALA A 163 -9.37 4.05 15.31
N LEU A 164 -8.18 3.59 14.92
CA LEU A 164 -7.03 4.45 14.60
C LEU A 164 -7.32 5.28 13.35
N ALA A 165 -7.86 4.64 12.31
CA ALA A 165 -8.29 5.29 11.08
C ALA A 165 -9.51 6.21 11.27
N ASP A 166 -10.39 5.95 12.25
CA ASP A 166 -11.48 6.87 12.63
C ASP A 166 -10.95 8.11 13.35
N ALA A 167 -9.90 7.94 14.16
CA ALA A 167 -9.33 9.03 14.96
C ALA A 167 -8.40 9.95 14.15
N PHE A 168 -7.68 9.40 13.17
CA PHE A 168 -6.62 10.11 12.46
C PHE A 168 -6.72 10.01 10.93
N THR A 169 -5.68 10.39 10.20
CA THR A 169 -5.73 10.40 8.73
C THR A 169 -5.27 9.06 8.17
N VAL A 170 -6.14 8.37 7.43
CA VAL A 170 -5.85 7.15 6.68
C VAL A 170 -5.53 7.48 5.22
N CYS A 171 -4.50 6.87 4.66
CA CYS A 171 -4.09 7.06 3.27
C CYS A 171 -4.57 5.88 2.42
N ASP A 172 -5.55 6.10 1.54
CA ASP A 172 -6.17 5.04 0.72
C ASP A 172 -5.53 4.86 -0.66
N GLN A 173 -4.45 5.57 -0.93
CA GLN A 173 -3.64 5.52 -2.15
C GLN A 173 -2.15 5.36 -1.81
N ASN A 174 -1.84 4.63 -0.74
CA ASN A 174 -0.46 4.30 -0.35
C ASN A 174 -0.08 2.90 -0.87
N TYR A 175 1.03 2.80 -1.60
CA TYR A 175 1.50 1.58 -2.26
C TYR A 175 2.84 1.10 -1.67
N CYS A 176 3.10 -0.20 -1.68
CA CYS A 176 4.46 -0.66 -1.46
C CYS A 176 5.36 -0.15 -2.59
N GLY A 177 6.59 0.20 -2.24
CA GLY A 177 7.53 0.85 -3.16
C GLY A 177 7.92 -0.05 -4.34
N ALA A 178 7.94 -1.37 -4.14
CA ALA A 178 8.26 -2.34 -5.17
C ALA A 178 7.31 -3.55 -5.17
N MET A 179 7.08 -4.13 -6.37
CA MET A 179 6.39 -5.40 -6.59
C MET A 179 7.29 -6.57 -6.19
N THR A 180 7.54 -6.71 -4.89
CA THR A 180 8.35 -7.76 -4.29
C THR A 180 8.17 -7.82 -2.77
N SER A 181 8.89 -8.74 -2.12
CA SER A 181 8.88 -9.04 -0.69
C SER A 181 9.41 -7.89 0.18
N THR A 182 9.48 -8.16 1.48
CA THR A 182 9.85 -7.26 2.57
C THR A 182 11.12 -6.43 2.36
N THR A 183 12.27 -7.08 2.18
CA THR A 183 13.55 -6.37 2.34
C THR A 183 13.84 -5.37 1.22
N PRO A 184 13.50 -5.60 -0.07
CA PRO A 184 13.62 -4.54 -1.08
C PRO A 184 12.70 -3.35 -0.81
N ASN A 185 11.48 -3.59 -0.32
CA ASN A 185 10.56 -2.52 0.07
C ASN A 185 11.13 -1.68 1.23
N ARG A 186 11.77 -2.35 2.19
CA ARG A 186 12.51 -1.72 3.28
C ARG A 186 13.76 -0.97 2.77
N LEU A 187 14.49 -1.49 1.77
CA LEU A 187 15.59 -0.75 1.13
C LEU A 187 15.11 0.57 0.51
N LEU A 188 13.96 0.58 -0.19
CA LEU A 188 13.34 1.82 -0.68
C LEU A 188 12.99 2.77 0.46
N PHE A 189 12.42 2.23 1.54
CA PHE A 189 11.98 3.01 2.69
C PHE A 189 13.12 3.75 3.41
N TRP A 190 14.33 3.18 3.46
CA TRP A 190 15.47 3.79 4.16
C TRP A 190 16.54 4.40 3.24
N SER A 191 16.56 4.04 1.96
CA SER A 191 17.62 4.48 1.04
C SER A 191 17.10 5.03 -0.29
N GLY A 192 15.80 5.00 -0.55
CA GLY A 192 15.19 5.55 -1.77
C GLY A 192 15.35 4.69 -3.03
N THR A 193 16.10 3.59 -2.97
CA THR A 193 16.37 2.70 -4.12
C THR A 193 16.54 1.24 -3.71
N VAL A 194 16.44 0.35 -4.70
CA VAL A 194 16.88 -1.05 -4.64
C VAL A 194 18.13 -1.32 -5.49
N ARG A 195 18.77 -0.26 -6.01
CA ARG A 195 19.97 -0.36 -6.86
C ARG A 195 21.20 0.12 -6.11
N ASP A 196 22.34 -0.55 -6.32
CA ASP A 196 23.63 -0.10 -5.79
C ASP A 196 24.09 1.25 -6.38
N ARG A 197 23.74 1.52 -7.63
CA ARG A 197 23.95 2.81 -8.31
C ARG A 197 22.70 3.21 -9.07
N GLN A 198 22.51 4.51 -9.29
CA GLN A 198 21.44 5.02 -10.16
C GLN A 198 21.82 4.83 -11.64
N ASP A 199 21.97 3.56 -12.02
CA ASP A 199 22.39 3.09 -13.34
C ASP A 199 21.64 1.78 -13.65
N ARG A 200 21.12 1.66 -14.87
CA ARG A 200 20.38 0.47 -15.30
C ARG A 200 21.25 -0.79 -15.33
N ALA A 201 22.56 -0.65 -15.57
CA ALA A 201 23.52 -1.75 -15.61
C ALA A 201 23.99 -2.22 -14.22
N SER A 202 23.50 -1.58 -13.16
CA SER A 202 23.90 -1.85 -11.79
C SER A 202 23.12 -3.03 -11.19
N ASN A 203 23.60 -3.58 -10.07
CA ASN A 203 22.88 -4.62 -9.37
C ASN A 203 21.56 -4.07 -8.83
N VAL A 204 20.51 -4.88 -8.92
CA VAL A 204 19.17 -4.59 -8.39
C VAL A 204 18.79 -5.66 -7.38
N TYR A 205 18.41 -5.24 -6.18
CA TYR A 205 18.10 -6.11 -5.04
C TYR A 205 16.58 -6.26 -4.93
N MET A 206 16.03 -7.30 -5.55
CA MET A 206 14.60 -7.56 -5.67
C MET A 206 14.12 -8.73 -4.81
N ARG A 207 14.95 -9.41 -4.02
CA ARG A 207 14.53 -10.58 -3.22
C ARG A 207 15.11 -10.58 -1.81
N ASN A 208 14.35 -11.16 -0.85
CA ASN A 208 14.72 -11.18 0.57
C ASN A 208 16.11 -11.73 0.88
N GLY A 209 16.56 -12.77 0.17
CA GLY A 209 17.86 -13.39 0.41
C GLY A 209 19.05 -12.53 -0.01
N GLU A 210 18.88 -11.61 -0.95
CA GLU A 210 19.99 -10.87 -1.57
C GLU A 210 20.69 -9.94 -0.60
N ILE A 211 19.96 -9.39 0.38
CA ILE A 211 20.53 -8.49 1.38
C ILE A 211 21.53 -9.21 2.32
N LEU A 212 21.48 -10.55 2.39
CA LEU A 212 22.36 -11.34 3.25
C LEU A 212 23.82 -11.30 2.81
N GLU A 213 24.08 -10.89 1.55
CA GLU A 213 25.42 -10.62 1.03
C GLU A 213 26.19 -9.61 1.89
N GLY A 214 25.49 -8.64 2.50
CA GLY A 214 26.11 -7.47 3.12
C GLY A 214 26.86 -6.62 2.09
N GLY A 215 27.76 -5.74 2.54
CA GLY A 215 28.60 -4.98 1.61
C GLY A 215 27.93 -3.77 0.96
N MET A 216 26.69 -3.44 1.36
CA MET A 216 25.97 -2.31 0.78
C MET A 216 26.62 -1.00 1.23
N SER A 217 26.79 -0.06 0.30
CA SER A 217 27.57 1.17 0.55
C SER A 217 26.94 2.44 -0.04
N TRP A 218 25.80 2.35 -0.72
CA TRP A 218 25.10 3.55 -1.16
C TRP A 218 24.53 4.29 0.06
N THR A 219 24.47 5.62 -0.04
CA THR A 219 24.09 6.46 1.09
C THR A 219 22.61 6.26 1.44
N THR A 220 22.34 6.04 2.71
CA THR A 220 21.01 5.89 3.30
C THR A 220 20.48 7.21 3.89
N PHE A 221 19.17 7.33 4.07
CA PHE A 221 18.57 8.53 4.62
C PHE A 221 19.02 8.86 6.06
N PRO A 222 19.21 7.89 6.98
CA PRO A 222 19.74 8.19 8.32
C PRO A 222 21.16 8.80 8.28
N GLU A 223 22.02 8.41 7.34
CA GLU A 223 23.32 9.08 7.15
C GLU A 223 23.16 10.55 6.76
N ARG A 224 22.15 10.86 5.93
CA ARG A 224 21.85 12.25 5.57
C ARG A 224 21.37 13.07 6.76
N LEU A 225 20.54 12.47 7.63
CA LEU A 225 20.15 13.09 8.90
C LEU A 225 21.37 13.33 9.81
N GLU A 226 22.27 12.34 9.91
CA GLU A 226 23.50 12.44 10.70
C GLU A 226 24.38 13.59 10.21
N GLN A 227 24.64 13.66 8.91
CA GLN A 227 25.44 14.72 8.29
C GLN A 227 24.81 16.10 8.47
N ALA A 228 23.48 16.19 8.43
CA ALA A 228 22.76 17.43 8.68
C ALA A 228 22.68 17.79 10.18
N GLY A 229 23.14 16.93 11.09
CA GLY A 229 23.02 17.13 12.54
C GLY A 229 21.57 17.16 13.00
N VAL A 230 20.71 16.34 12.40
CA VAL A 230 19.34 16.09 12.86
C VAL A 230 19.34 14.80 13.69
N SER A 231 18.86 14.86 14.93
CA SER A 231 18.90 13.70 15.82
C SER A 231 17.99 12.59 15.32
N TRP A 232 18.51 11.36 15.27
CA TRP A 232 17.75 10.19 14.86
C TRP A 232 18.18 8.94 15.64
N LYS A 233 17.28 7.97 15.75
CA LYS A 233 17.55 6.61 16.25
C LYS A 233 16.63 5.58 15.59
N PHE A 234 17.07 4.34 15.58
CA PHE A 234 16.28 3.17 15.22
C PHE A 234 16.15 2.27 16.45
N TYR A 235 14.91 2.10 16.92
CA TYR A 235 14.58 1.32 18.11
C TYR A 235 14.08 -0.08 17.74
N GLN A 236 14.57 -1.07 18.48
CA GLN A 236 14.19 -2.46 18.34
C GLN A 236 14.52 -3.20 19.63
N ASN A 237 13.97 -4.40 19.82
CA ASN A 237 14.34 -5.18 21.00
C ASN A 237 15.75 -5.75 20.86
N GLU A 238 16.04 -6.40 19.74
CA GLU A 238 17.37 -6.92 19.42
C GLU A 238 17.55 -7.00 17.89
N LEU A 239 18.79 -7.01 17.43
CA LEU A 239 19.20 -7.22 16.05
C LEU A 239 18.80 -8.59 15.51
N SER A 240 18.70 -8.71 14.19
CA SER A 240 18.59 -10.03 13.55
C SER A 240 19.93 -10.74 13.46
N GLN A 241 20.99 -9.99 13.16
CA GLN A 241 22.36 -10.49 13.01
C GLN A 241 23.10 -10.54 14.37
N THR A 242 22.48 -11.22 15.34
CA THR A 242 23.09 -11.55 16.63
C THR A 242 22.82 -13.00 17.05
N GLY A 243 23.81 -13.65 17.65
CA GLY A 243 23.73 -15.03 18.14
C GLY A 243 23.15 -15.11 19.55
N GLY A 244 23.02 -16.34 20.04
CA GLY A 244 22.55 -16.65 21.40
C GLY A 244 21.04 -16.60 21.56
N MET A 245 20.27 -16.82 20.48
CA MET A 245 18.82 -16.98 20.51
C MET A 245 18.39 -18.11 19.56
N SER A 246 17.55 -19.00 20.05
CA SER A 246 16.85 -20.01 19.24
C SER A 246 15.84 -19.37 18.28
N GLY A 247 15.36 -20.13 17.29
CA GLY A 247 14.32 -19.65 16.36
C GLY A 247 13.08 -19.07 17.05
N PRO A 248 12.44 -19.78 18.00
CA PRO A 248 11.29 -19.25 18.75
C PRO A 248 11.61 -17.99 19.57
N GLU A 249 12.81 -17.89 20.15
CA GLU A 249 13.26 -16.67 20.84
C GLU A 249 13.38 -15.49 19.88
N ARG A 250 13.92 -15.70 18.67
CA ARG A 250 14.05 -14.66 17.64
C ARG A 250 12.71 -14.08 17.22
N ALA A 251 11.67 -14.90 17.08
CA ALA A 251 10.33 -14.45 16.71
C ALA A 251 9.70 -13.48 17.74
N TRP A 252 10.05 -13.64 19.02
CA TRP A 252 9.59 -12.77 20.10
C TRP A 252 10.53 -11.59 20.40
N LEU A 253 11.83 -11.73 20.13
CA LEU A 253 12.85 -10.85 20.70
C LEU A 253 13.71 -10.11 19.67
N SER A 254 13.88 -10.62 18.45
CA SER A 254 14.69 -9.94 17.40
C SER A 254 13.84 -9.02 16.55
N ASN A 255 14.45 -8.15 15.75
CA ASN A 255 13.77 -7.27 14.81
C ASN A 255 13.32 -7.96 13.50
N PHE A 256 13.40 -9.29 13.39
CA PHE A 256 12.85 -10.07 12.27
C PHE A 256 13.30 -9.60 10.87
N GLY A 257 14.55 -9.19 10.71
CA GLY A 257 15.14 -8.70 9.45
C GLY A 257 14.60 -7.34 9.01
N CYS A 258 13.80 -6.67 9.85
CA CYS A 258 13.10 -5.44 9.51
C CYS A 258 14.00 -4.20 9.56
N ASN A 259 15.22 -4.30 10.09
CA ASN A 259 16.25 -3.26 10.05
C ASN A 259 17.32 -3.60 9.01
N VAL A 260 17.13 -3.14 7.77
CA VAL A 260 18.06 -3.39 6.67
C VAL A 260 19.39 -2.65 6.81
N LEU A 261 19.54 -1.72 7.75
CA LEU A 261 20.81 -1.04 8.02
C LEU A 261 21.89 -2.02 8.51
N GLU A 262 21.49 -3.19 9.02
CA GLU A 262 22.40 -4.31 9.34
C GLU A 262 23.17 -4.84 8.11
N CYS A 263 22.76 -4.49 6.90
CA CYS A 263 23.41 -4.93 5.66
C CYS A 263 24.31 -3.88 5.00
N PHE A 264 24.41 -2.69 5.58
CA PHE A 264 25.23 -1.59 5.09
C PHE A 264 26.54 -1.47 5.86
N ASP A 265 27.66 -1.41 5.13
CA ASP A 265 29.01 -1.48 5.72
C ASP A 265 29.32 -0.29 6.63
N GLN A 266 28.83 0.90 6.29
CA GLN A 266 29.02 2.12 7.08
C GLN A 266 28.38 2.07 8.48
N TYR A 267 27.47 1.13 8.73
CA TYR A 267 26.88 0.91 10.06
C TYR A 267 27.65 -0.09 10.89
N CYS A 268 28.61 -0.81 10.31
CA CYS A 268 29.53 -1.71 11.02
C CYS A 268 28.83 -2.73 11.94
N VAL A 269 27.77 -3.41 11.47
CA VAL A 269 27.05 -4.43 12.26
C VAL A 269 27.98 -5.51 12.83
N THR A 270 29.12 -5.75 12.18
CA THR A 270 30.15 -6.70 12.61
C THR A 270 30.78 -6.34 13.96
N ALA A 271 30.65 -5.10 14.41
CA ALA A 271 31.05 -4.64 15.74
C ALA A 271 30.05 -5.03 16.86
N ASN A 272 28.87 -5.55 16.51
CA ASN A 272 27.94 -6.13 17.48
C ASN A 272 28.58 -7.37 18.12
N PRO A 273 28.72 -7.45 19.46
CA PRO A 273 29.36 -8.58 20.13
C PRO A 273 28.75 -9.95 19.79
N GLY A 274 27.44 -10.00 19.52
CA GLY A 274 26.76 -11.24 19.15
C GLY A 274 26.89 -11.64 17.67
N PHE A 275 27.49 -10.80 16.82
CA PHE A 275 27.55 -11.05 15.37
C PHE A 275 28.40 -12.26 15.01
N GLY A 276 29.53 -12.48 15.68
CA GLY A 276 30.38 -13.65 15.44
C GLY A 276 29.65 -14.96 15.75
N ALA A 277 28.95 -15.02 16.88
CA ALA A 277 28.12 -16.18 17.24
C ALA A 277 26.97 -16.40 16.24
N TRP A 278 26.33 -15.32 15.77
CA TRP A 278 25.32 -15.40 14.72
C TRP A 278 25.87 -16.03 13.44
N LEU A 279 27.05 -15.61 12.99
CA LEU A 279 27.68 -16.15 11.79
C LEU A 279 27.95 -17.66 11.93
N GLU A 280 28.54 -18.09 13.05
CA GLU A 280 28.80 -19.52 13.28
C GLU A 280 27.51 -20.34 13.35
N GLU A 281 26.47 -19.84 14.03
CA GLU A 281 25.13 -20.47 14.05
C GLU A 281 24.58 -20.62 12.63
N ARG A 282 24.59 -19.55 11.83
CA ARG A 282 24.05 -19.57 10.45
C ARG A 282 24.87 -20.44 9.50
N ILE A 283 26.19 -20.45 9.64
CA ILE A 283 27.08 -21.36 8.88
C ILE A 283 26.73 -22.81 9.22
N SER A 284 26.59 -23.13 10.50
CA SER A 284 26.22 -24.46 10.98
C SER A 284 24.83 -24.89 10.46
N ASP A 285 23.83 -23.99 10.54
CA ASP A 285 22.48 -24.25 10.03
C ASP A 285 22.48 -24.52 8.52
N CYS A 286 23.24 -23.70 7.77
CA CYS A 286 23.36 -23.82 6.33
C CYS A 286 24.07 -25.11 5.91
N GLN A 287 25.16 -25.48 6.60
CA GLN A 287 25.84 -26.77 6.41
C GLN A 287 24.91 -27.94 6.73
N GLY A 288 24.20 -27.89 7.85
CA GLY A 288 23.23 -28.91 8.22
C GLY A 288 22.07 -29.04 7.21
N HIS A 289 21.65 -27.93 6.60
CA HIS A 289 20.67 -27.94 5.51
C HIS A 289 21.22 -28.61 4.25
N ILE A 290 22.44 -28.25 3.83
CA ILE A 290 23.15 -28.90 2.72
C ILE A 290 23.29 -30.41 2.97
N ASP A 291 23.66 -30.82 4.18
CA ASP A 291 23.78 -32.24 4.54
C ASP A 291 22.44 -32.98 4.53
N ARG A 292 21.33 -32.31 4.87
CA ARG A 292 19.98 -32.89 4.76
C ARG A 292 19.59 -33.07 3.30
N LEU A 293 19.84 -32.07 2.46
CA LEU A 293 19.60 -32.16 1.02
C LEU A 293 20.43 -33.31 0.42
N ASN A 294 21.74 -33.36 0.67
CA ASN A 294 22.61 -34.42 0.16
C ASN A 294 22.23 -35.85 0.64
N ARG A 295 21.59 -35.99 1.82
CA ARG A 295 21.19 -37.29 2.39
C ARG A 295 19.82 -37.78 1.94
N GLN A 296 18.96 -36.92 1.41
CA GLN A 296 17.67 -37.37 0.87
C GLN A 296 17.90 -38.10 -0.45
N GLU A 297 17.84 -39.44 -0.43
CA GLU A 297 17.85 -40.34 -1.60
C GLU A 297 16.60 -40.17 -2.52
N MET A 298 15.98 -39.00 -2.56
CA MET A 298 14.82 -38.75 -3.41
C MET A 298 15.27 -38.17 -4.75
N LEU A 299 14.78 -38.79 -5.84
CA LEU A 299 14.86 -38.36 -7.25
C LEU A 299 15.43 -36.94 -7.41
N VAL A 300 16.65 -36.85 -7.97
CA VAL A 300 17.27 -35.58 -8.39
C VAL A 300 16.26 -34.85 -9.27
N SER A 301 15.62 -33.84 -8.69
CA SER A 301 14.73 -32.92 -9.39
C SER A 301 15.45 -31.60 -9.56
N GLU A 302 15.06 -30.81 -10.55
CA GLU A 302 15.63 -29.48 -10.77
C GLU A 302 15.49 -28.61 -9.52
N THR A 303 14.35 -28.68 -8.82
CA THR A 303 14.12 -27.97 -7.55
C THR A 303 15.10 -28.38 -6.45
N HIS A 304 15.48 -29.66 -6.39
CA HIS A 304 16.48 -30.11 -5.42
C HIS A 304 17.87 -29.53 -5.73
N ALA A 305 18.27 -29.53 -7.01
CA ALA A 305 19.54 -28.98 -7.44
C ALA A 305 19.63 -27.46 -7.18
N GLU A 306 18.53 -26.73 -7.40
CA GLU A 306 18.41 -25.30 -7.10
C GLU A 306 18.52 -25.02 -5.59
N GLN A 307 17.78 -25.74 -4.74
CA GLN A 307 17.87 -25.60 -3.27
C GLN A 307 19.29 -25.83 -2.76
N LEU A 308 20.00 -26.80 -3.34
CA LEU A 308 21.38 -27.08 -2.99
C LEU A 308 22.33 -25.99 -3.46
N ALA A 309 22.12 -25.41 -4.64
CA ALA A 309 22.90 -24.28 -5.16
C ALA A 309 22.70 -23.03 -4.28
N GLU A 310 21.45 -22.65 -3.99
CA GLU A 310 21.12 -21.53 -3.11
C GLU A 310 21.76 -21.67 -1.72
N ALA A 311 21.68 -22.86 -1.12
CA ALA A 311 22.29 -23.12 0.18
C ALA A 311 23.82 -23.03 0.13
N ARG A 312 24.46 -23.47 -0.97
CA ARG A 312 25.92 -23.35 -1.16
C ARG A 312 26.35 -21.90 -1.35
N ASP A 313 25.60 -21.11 -2.10
CA ASP A 313 25.88 -19.69 -2.31
C ASP A 313 25.73 -18.92 -1.00
N LEU A 314 24.68 -19.19 -0.22
CA LEU A 314 24.52 -18.63 1.12
C LEU A 314 25.69 -19.02 2.04
N LEU A 315 26.13 -20.28 2.04
CA LEU A 315 27.28 -20.70 2.82
C LEU A 315 28.57 -19.97 2.40
N ALA A 316 28.77 -19.75 1.10
CA ALA A 316 29.91 -18.99 0.58
C ALA A 316 29.87 -17.53 1.03
N VAL A 317 28.69 -16.89 0.99
CA VAL A 317 28.46 -15.54 1.53
C VAL A 317 28.81 -15.49 3.03
N LEU A 318 28.24 -16.38 3.84
CA LEU A 318 28.47 -16.40 5.29
C LEU A 318 29.95 -16.64 5.62
N THR A 319 30.62 -17.52 4.88
CA THR A 319 32.04 -17.81 5.04
C THR A 319 32.93 -16.59 4.70
N ARG A 320 32.59 -15.84 3.64
CA ARG A 320 33.28 -14.57 3.32
C ARG A 320 33.07 -13.55 4.44
N ARG A 321 31.84 -13.39 4.93
CA ARG A 321 31.53 -12.46 6.02
C ARG A 321 32.26 -12.82 7.32
N ARG A 322 32.43 -14.11 7.60
CA ARG A 322 33.27 -14.57 8.72
C ARG A 322 34.72 -14.13 8.61
N ALA A 323 35.32 -14.18 7.43
CA ALA A 323 36.70 -13.74 7.23
C ALA A 323 36.89 -12.22 7.43
N ALA A 324 35.83 -11.43 7.20
CA ALA A 324 35.81 -9.98 7.41
C ALA A 324 35.34 -9.56 8.83
N ALA A 325 34.87 -10.49 9.65
CA ALA A 325 34.41 -10.22 11.01
C ALA A 325 35.59 -10.01 11.97
N GLY A 326 35.37 -9.25 13.06
CA GLY A 326 36.40 -9.01 14.10
C GLY A 326 36.71 -7.55 14.41
N HIS A 327 35.93 -6.60 13.87
CA HIS A 327 35.95 -5.23 14.35
C HIS A 327 35.29 -5.19 15.73
N SER A 328 35.93 -4.56 16.70
CA SER A 328 35.33 -4.33 18.02
C SER A 328 34.77 -2.92 18.07
N ALA A 329 33.71 -2.70 18.86
CA ALA A 329 33.07 -1.40 18.96
C ALA A 329 34.07 -0.30 19.36
N GLU A 330 35.12 -0.60 20.12
CA GLU A 330 36.17 0.36 20.54
C GLU A 330 37.02 0.88 19.37
N LYS A 331 37.09 0.13 18.26
CA LYS A 331 37.91 0.47 17.09
C LYS A 331 37.18 1.32 16.05
N LEU A 332 35.86 1.51 16.22
CA LEU A 332 35.07 2.35 15.32
C LEU A 332 35.51 3.80 15.40
N THR A 333 35.62 4.46 14.25
CA THR A 333 35.78 5.92 14.18
C THR A 333 34.59 6.63 14.85
N PRO A 334 34.72 7.90 15.25
CA PRO A 334 33.59 8.63 15.84
C PRO A 334 32.34 8.64 14.96
N GLN A 335 32.51 8.71 13.63
CA GLN A 335 31.42 8.69 12.65
C GLN A 335 30.75 7.32 12.58
N GLU A 336 31.52 6.24 12.41
CA GLU A 336 30.99 4.87 12.39
C GLU A 336 30.30 4.52 13.71
N ARG A 337 30.88 4.91 14.84
CA ARG A 337 30.29 4.73 16.17
C ARG A 337 28.94 5.43 16.26
N ALA A 338 28.84 6.68 15.78
CA ALA A 338 27.59 7.43 15.83
C ALA A 338 26.48 6.75 15.01
N LEU A 339 26.80 6.25 13.81
CA LEU A 339 25.85 5.49 12.98
C LEU A 339 25.47 4.17 13.65
N PHE A 340 26.45 3.39 14.12
CA PHE A 340 26.24 2.10 14.79
C PHE A 340 25.33 2.23 16.02
N GLU A 341 25.66 3.15 16.94
CA GLU A 341 24.92 3.31 18.20
C GLU A 341 23.48 3.84 17.98
N LYS A 342 23.23 4.60 16.89
CA LYS A 342 21.90 5.11 16.55
C LYS A 342 21.07 4.13 15.73
N ALA A 343 21.68 3.32 14.87
CA ALA A 343 21.00 2.31 14.06
C ALA A 343 20.62 1.06 14.86
N PHE A 344 21.36 0.76 15.93
CA PHE A 344 21.22 -0.48 16.68
C PHE A 344 20.86 -0.22 18.14
N VAL A 345 19.86 0.65 18.38
CA VAL A 345 19.35 0.91 19.73
C VAL A 345 18.52 -0.29 20.20
N ILE A 346 19.06 -1.01 21.18
CA ILE A 346 18.47 -2.22 21.76
C ILE A 346 18.02 -2.00 23.22
N ASN A 347 17.26 -2.95 23.75
CA ASN A 347 16.67 -2.85 25.09
C ASN A 347 17.54 -3.46 26.20
N SER A 348 18.88 -3.45 26.04
CA SER A 348 19.82 -4.10 26.97
C SER A 348 19.81 -3.53 28.41
N GLY A 349 19.21 -2.35 28.62
CA GLY A 349 18.99 -1.78 29.94
C GLY A 349 17.81 -2.39 30.72
N ASP A 350 17.00 -3.26 30.11
CA ASP A 350 15.92 -3.97 30.80
C ASP A 350 16.46 -5.19 31.57
N GLU A 351 16.03 -5.40 32.81
CA GLU A 351 16.51 -6.50 33.68
C GLU A 351 16.16 -7.90 33.14
N ASN A 352 15.12 -7.99 32.31
CA ASN A 352 14.64 -9.20 31.66
C ASN A 352 14.93 -9.19 30.15
N TYR A 353 15.93 -8.41 29.74
CA TYR A 353 16.37 -8.37 28.36
C TYR A 353 16.69 -9.77 27.81
N ARG A 354 16.18 -10.06 26.61
CA ARG A 354 16.26 -11.37 25.92
C ARG A 354 15.74 -12.58 26.73
N LYS A 355 14.94 -12.38 27.78
CA LYS A 355 14.31 -13.50 28.50
C LYS A 355 12.91 -13.74 27.99
N LEU A 356 12.57 -15.00 27.74
CA LEU A 356 11.19 -15.44 27.62
C LEU A 356 10.67 -15.94 28.96
N GLU A 357 9.40 -15.67 29.22
CA GLU A 357 8.65 -16.26 30.32
C GLU A 357 7.55 -17.15 29.75
N LYS A 358 7.39 -18.34 30.34
CA LYS A 358 6.25 -19.21 30.03
C LYS A 358 5.01 -18.68 30.75
N LEU A 359 4.06 -18.19 29.97
CA LEU A 359 2.73 -17.81 30.42
C LEU A 359 1.83 -19.04 30.48
N THR A 360 1.04 -19.14 31.53
CA THR A 360 0.06 -20.22 31.72
C THR A 360 -1.33 -19.63 31.73
N PHE A 361 -2.20 -20.18 30.90
CA PHE A 361 -3.59 -19.79 30.73
C PHE A 361 -4.50 -20.99 31.01
N HIS A 362 -5.73 -20.70 31.45
CA HIS A 362 -6.78 -21.70 31.60
C HIS A 362 -7.86 -21.42 30.57
N ASP A 363 -8.06 -22.37 29.67
CA ASP A 363 -9.07 -22.37 28.61
C ASP A 363 -10.12 -23.44 28.97
N GLY A 364 -11.16 -23.03 29.69
CA GLY A 364 -12.05 -23.96 30.40
C GLY A 364 -11.27 -24.81 31.40
N GLU A 365 -11.26 -26.13 31.19
CA GLU A 365 -10.46 -27.08 31.99
C GLU A 365 -9.05 -27.31 31.44
N LYS A 366 -8.72 -26.84 30.22
CA LYS A 366 -7.40 -27.04 29.60
C LYS A 366 -6.41 -25.98 30.09
N THR A 367 -5.24 -26.41 30.54
CA THR A 367 -4.12 -25.51 30.78
C THR A 367 -3.32 -25.34 29.49
N VAL A 368 -3.18 -24.10 29.02
CA VAL A 368 -2.41 -23.73 27.82
C VAL A 368 -1.18 -22.95 28.24
N HIS A 369 -0.05 -23.19 27.58
CA HIS A 369 1.17 -22.43 27.79
C HIS A 369 1.55 -21.66 26.53
N MET A 370 2.10 -20.45 26.70
CA MET A 370 2.68 -19.65 25.62
C MET A 370 3.94 -18.98 26.16
N ASP A 371 5.03 -19.01 25.40
CA ASP A 371 6.19 -18.19 25.74
C ASP A 371 5.96 -16.75 25.26
N ALA A 372 6.42 -15.78 26.04
CA ALA A 372 6.36 -14.35 25.69
C ALA A 372 7.56 -13.61 26.28
N PRO A 373 7.90 -12.41 25.78
CA PRO A 373 8.96 -11.60 26.38
C PRO A 373 8.71 -11.34 27.87
N GLY A 374 9.69 -11.66 28.71
CA GLY A 374 9.70 -11.31 30.13
C GLY A 374 10.09 -9.86 30.40
N GLY A 375 10.73 -9.20 29.43
CA GLY A 375 11.17 -7.80 29.47
C GLY A 375 10.31 -6.85 28.63
N ASP A 376 10.54 -5.54 28.79
CA ASP A 376 9.88 -4.51 27.97
C ASP A 376 10.53 -4.42 26.57
N VAL A 377 9.84 -4.94 25.54
CA VAL A 377 10.30 -4.90 24.13
C VAL A 377 10.36 -3.49 23.53
N LEU A 378 9.95 -2.46 24.28
CA LEU A 378 10.06 -1.05 23.94
C LEU A 378 10.85 -0.26 25.00
N TYR A 379 11.63 -0.93 25.85
CA TYR A 379 12.30 -0.33 27.01
C TYR A 379 13.05 0.97 26.68
N GLN A 380 13.99 0.93 25.73
CA GLN A 380 14.85 2.07 25.46
C GLN A 380 14.09 3.23 24.82
N PHE A 381 13.11 2.94 23.95
CA PHE A 381 12.20 3.95 23.42
C PHE A 381 11.41 4.62 24.55
N ARG A 382 10.86 3.83 25.48
CA ARG A 382 10.15 4.35 26.65
C ARG A 382 11.04 5.22 27.53
N GLN A 383 12.29 4.80 27.79
CA GLN A 383 13.23 5.61 28.58
C GLN A 383 13.54 6.94 27.89
N ASP A 384 13.73 6.92 26.58
CA ASP A 384 14.03 8.15 25.82
C ASP A 384 12.83 9.11 25.83
N VAL A 385 11.59 8.61 25.74
CA VAL A 385 10.39 9.46 25.92
C VAL A 385 10.29 10.01 27.34
N LYS A 386 10.45 9.16 28.36
CA LYS A 386 10.34 9.56 29.78
C LYS A 386 11.38 10.57 30.21
N THR A 387 12.59 10.46 29.68
CA THR A 387 13.73 11.29 30.06
C THR A 387 13.96 12.48 29.13
N GLY A 388 13.07 12.71 28.15
CA GLY A 388 13.18 13.83 27.21
C GLY A 388 14.32 13.70 26.21
N LYS A 389 14.74 12.46 25.89
CA LYS A 389 15.82 12.11 24.96
C LYS A 389 15.32 11.52 23.64
N LEU A 390 14.01 11.52 23.40
CA LEU A 390 13.41 11.11 22.11
C LEU A 390 14.02 11.97 20.99
N PRO A 391 14.60 11.38 19.93
CA PRO A 391 15.21 12.14 18.85
C PRO A 391 14.16 12.77 17.93
N THR A 392 14.62 13.60 16.99
CA THR A 392 13.77 14.22 15.99
C THR A 392 13.11 13.18 15.08
N VAL A 393 13.86 12.15 14.68
CA VAL A 393 13.35 11.04 13.85
C VAL A 393 13.59 9.71 14.56
N SER A 394 12.53 8.93 14.74
CA SER A 394 12.58 7.62 15.39
C SER A 394 11.98 6.56 14.49
N TRP A 395 12.76 5.56 14.08
CA TRP A 395 12.24 4.35 13.45
C TRP A 395 12.04 3.25 14.48
N LEU A 396 11.03 2.41 14.29
CA LEU A 396 10.80 1.22 15.11
C LEU A 396 10.68 -0.03 14.23
N ALA A 397 11.26 -1.13 14.70
CA ALA A 397 10.99 -2.47 14.20
C ALA A 397 10.42 -3.36 15.30
N ALA A 398 9.29 -3.98 14.99
CA ALA A 398 8.67 -4.98 15.84
C ALA A 398 9.34 -6.35 15.64
N PRO A 399 9.40 -7.19 16.69
CA PRO A 399 9.59 -8.63 16.50
C PRO A 399 8.48 -9.25 15.67
N GLU A 400 8.75 -10.42 15.07
CA GLU A 400 7.82 -11.14 14.18
C GLU A 400 6.41 -11.21 14.76
N HIS A 401 6.29 -11.69 16.01
CA HIS A 401 5.00 -11.86 16.66
C HIS A 401 4.24 -10.55 16.90
N PHE A 402 4.92 -9.40 16.90
CA PHE A 402 4.34 -8.06 17.06
C PHE A 402 4.24 -7.28 15.75
N SER A 403 4.64 -7.89 14.63
CA SER A 403 4.74 -7.20 13.33
C SER A 403 3.47 -7.24 12.49
N ASP A 404 2.43 -7.98 12.93
CA ASP A 404 1.26 -8.41 12.13
C ASP A 404 1.57 -9.40 10.99
N HIS A 405 2.81 -9.87 10.85
CA HIS A 405 3.16 -10.92 9.89
C HIS A 405 2.22 -12.14 10.04
N PRO A 406 1.67 -12.70 8.94
CA PRO A 406 0.64 -13.77 8.93
C PRO A 406 1.03 -15.11 9.54
N THR A 407 2.30 -15.34 9.83
CA THR A 407 2.77 -16.51 10.60
C THR A 407 2.43 -16.38 12.07
N SER A 408 1.96 -15.20 12.50
CA SER A 408 1.70 -14.85 13.88
C SER A 408 0.28 -14.32 14.07
N PRO A 409 -0.29 -14.45 15.29
CA PRO A 409 -1.48 -13.72 15.66
C PRO A 409 -1.31 -12.20 15.54
N TRP A 410 -2.43 -11.49 15.46
CA TRP A 410 -2.51 -10.03 15.39
C TRP A 410 -2.12 -9.32 16.71
N TYR A 411 -0.93 -9.61 17.24
CA TYR A 411 -0.38 -8.89 18.39
C TYR A 411 0.24 -7.54 18.01
N GLY A 412 0.34 -7.19 16.72
CA GLY A 412 0.84 -5.88 16.32
C GLY A 412 -0.04 -4.72 16.77
N ALA A 413 -1.36 -4.95 16.91
CA ALA A 413 -2.24 -3.93 17.49
C ALA A 413 -1.89 -3.60 18.95
N TRP A 414 -1.38 -4.57 19.73
CA TRP A 414 -0.82 -4.28 21.05
C TRP A 414 0.44 -3.43 20.94
N TYR A 415 1.36 -3.79 20.05
CA TYR A 415 2.62 -3.07 19.87
C TYR A 415 2.39 -1.60 19.47
N VAL A 416 1.48 -1.36 18.52
CA VAL A 416 1.06 -0.02 18.11
C VAL A 416 0.40 0.72 19.29
N SER A 417 -0.50 0.06 20.02
CA SER A 417 -1.14 0.65 21.20
C SER A 417 -0.11 1.05 22.26
N GLU A 418 0.90 0.21 22.52
CA GLU A 418 1.93 0.46 23.52
C GLU A 418 2.85 1.63 23.11
N ILE A 419 3.20 1.74 21.81
CA ILE A 419 3.92 2.92 21.29
C ILE A 419 3.12 4.20 21.53
N MET A 420 1.81 4.18 21.22
CA MET A 420 0.94 5.32 21.47
C MET A 420 0.84 5.65 22.96
N ASP A 421 0.84 4.64 23.84
CA ASP A 421 0.82 4.83 25.28
C ASP A 421 2.09 5.46 25.81
N ILE A 422 3.25 4.99 25.35
CA ILE A 422 4.54 5.61 25.66
C ILE A 422 4.55 7.08 25.27
N LEU A 423 4.14 7.38 24.04
CA LEU A 423 4.14 8.75 23.51
C LEU A 423 3.15 9.67 24.23
N THR A 424 2.01 9.13 24.67
CA THR A 424 0.94 9.90 25.33
C THR A 424 1.04 9.95 26.85
N GLU A 425 1.89 9.12 27.48
CA GLU A 425 2.19 9.18 28.92
C GLU A 425 2.71 10.57 29.32
N ASN A 426 3.44 11.23 28.43
CA ASN A 426 3.80 12.64 28.53
C ASN A 426 3.05 13.47 27.45
N PRO A 427 1.97 14.20 27.81
CA PRO A 427 1.23 15.03 26.87
C PRO A 427 2.07 16.09 26.15
N GLU A 428 3.16 16.57 26.77
CA GLU A 428 4.07 17.54 26.17
C GLU A 428 4.87 16.97 24.99
N VAL A 429 5.11 15.65 24.99
CA VAL A 429 5.72 14.92 23.88
C VAL A 429 4.68 14.74 22.78
N TRP A 430 3.55 14.09 23.07
CA TRP A 430 2.55 13.77 22.05
C TRP A 430 2.02 14.99 21.30
N LYS A 431 1.80 16.13 21.99
CA LYS A 431 1.32 17.35 21.33
C LYS A 431 2.31 17.91 20.28
N LYS A 432 3.54 17.38 20.23
CA LYS A 432 4.59 17.69 19.26
C LYS A 432 5.06 16.47 18.47
N THR A 433 4.26 15.41 18.39
CA THR A 433 4.64 14.16 17.70
C THR A 433 3.80 13.92 16.45
N ILE A 434 4.45 13.43 15.41
CA ILE A 434 3.84 12.80 14.25
C ILE A 434 4.19 11.32 14.33
N PHE A 435 3.18 10.45 14.44
CA PHE A 435 3.36 9.00 14.38
C PHE A 435 2.84 8.47 13.03
N ILE A 436 3.71 7.80 12.28
CA ILE A 436 3.40 7.21 10.97
C ILE A 436 3.43 5.69 11.13
N MET A 437 2.30 5.04 10.86
CA MET A 437 2.20 3.58 10.75
C MET A 437 1.97 3.22 9.28
N THR A 438 2.81 2.34 8.74
CA THR A 438 2.67 1.77 7.38
C THR A 438 2.98 0.27 7.40
N TYR A 439 2.79 -0.40 6.28
CA TYR A 439 3.20 -1.80 6.06
C TYR A 439 4.21 -1.86 4.93
N ASP A 440 5.08 -2.86 4.91
CA ASP A 440 6.13 -3.04 3.92
C ASP A 440 5.62 -3.56 2.55
N GLU A 441 4.76 -4.58 2.54
CA GLU A 441 4.17 -5.20 1.35
C GLU A 441 2.81 -5.87 1.66
N ASN A 442 2.20 -6.57 0.70
CA ASN A 442 0.79 -6.97 0.73
C ASN A 442 0.51 -8.41 1.19
N ASP A 443 1.53 -9.21 1.50
CA ASP A 443 1.46 -10.64 1.85
C ASP A 443 0.82 -11.51 0.75
N GLY A 444 0.64 -10.96 -0.46
CA GLY A 444 -0.10 -11.61 -1.52
C GLY A 444 -1.63 -11.50 -1.41
N TYR A 445 -2.18 -10.79 -0.40
CA TYR A 445 -3.61 -10.50 -0.36
C TYR A 445 -4.00 -9.49 -1.44
N PHE A 446 -5.16 -9.73 -2.02
CA PHE A 446 -5.75 -8.96 -3.10
C PHE A 446 -5.91 -7.48 -2.73
N ASP A 447 -5.68 -6.62 -3.72
CA ASP A 447 -6.10 -5.23 -3.69
C ASP A 447 -6.66 -4.86 -5.06
N HIS A 448 -7.81 -4.18 -5.09
CA HIS A 448 -8.52 -3.88 -6.33
C HIS A 448 -7.93 -2.69 -7.10
N CYS A 449 -7.19 -1.80 -6.43
CA CYS A 449 -6.59 -0.67 -7.11
C CYS A 449 -5.35 -1.15 -7.86
N CYS A 450 -5.35 -0.94 -9.16
CA CYS A 450 -4.20 -1.25 -9.99
C CYS A 450 -2.98 -0.44 -9.58
N SER A 451 -1.82 -1.06 -9.70
CA SER A 451 -0.54 -0.41 -9.53
C SER A 451 -0.31 0.64 -10.62
N TYR A 452 0.26 1.79 -10.23
CA TYR A 452 0.85 2.75 -11.16
C TYR A 452 2.31 2.31 -11.38
N ALA A 453 2.50 1.34 -12.27
CA ALA A 453 3.79 0.71 -12.51
C ALA A 453 4.61 1.46 -13.55
N ALA A 454 5.93 1.54 -13.37
CA ALA A 454 6.81 2.09 -14.39
C ALA A 454 6.71 1.29 -15.71
N PRO A 455 6.63 1.96 -16.87
CA PRO A 455 6.60 1.28 -18.16
C PRO A 455 7.94 0.61 -18.45
N ASP A 456 7.91 -0.39 -19.32
CA ASP A 456 9.12 -1.00 -19.86
C ASP A 456 9.78 -0.03 -20.86
N PRO A 457 11.03 0.41 -20.61
CA PRO A 457 11.70 1.40 -21.46
C PRO A 457 11.94 0.92 -22.90
N GLU A 458 11.88 -0.39 -23.16
CA GLU A 458 12.08 -0.97 -24.49
C GLU A 458 10.75 -1.28 -25.20
N ARG A 459 9.62 -1.11 -24.51
CA ARG A 459 8.28 -1.43 -25.02
C ARG A 459 7.32 -0.25 -24.87
N PRO A 460 7.31 0.69 -25.82
CA PRO A 460 6.48 1.90 -25.77
C PRO A 460 4.98 1.65 -25.63
N GLU A 461 4.49 0.47 -26.03
CA GLU A 461 3.10 0.06 -25.85
C GLU A 461 2.69 -0.11 -24.38
N THR A 462 3.66 -0.23 -23.47
CA THR A 462 3.46 -0.29 -22.01
C THR A 462 3.40 1.09 -21.35
N GLY A 463 3.56 2.17 -22.15
CA GLY A 463 3.50 3.55 -21.70
C GLY A 463 4.86 4.27 -21.68
N TYR A 464 4.87 5.55 -21.31
CA TYR A 464 6.07 6.37 -21.22
C TYR A 464 5.79 7.66 -20.42
N SER A 465 6.85 8.41 -20.11
CA SER A 465 6.75 9.64 -19.32
C SER A 465 6.79 10.90 -20.19
N SER A 466 6.27 12.02 -19.67
CA SER A 466 6.37 13.34 -20.31
C SER A 466 7.82 13.82 -20.33
N HIS A 467 8.12 14.77 -21.23
CA HIS A 467 9.48 15.23 -21.51
C HIS A 467 10.28 15.74 -20.29
N SER A 468 9.63 16.24 -19.24
CA SER A 468 10.32 16.70 -18.02
C SER A 468 10.81 15.54 -17.12
N ILE A 469 10.43 14.31 -17.42
CA ILE A 469 10.84 13.11 -16.68
C ILE A 469 11.81 12.32 -17.57
N PRO A 470 13.09 12.15 -17.15
CA PRO A 470 14.05 11.33 -17.88
C PRO A 470 13.55 9.90 -18.10
N ALA A 471 13.74 9.38 -19.31
CA ALA A 471 13.51 7.97 -19.66
C ALA A 471 14.77 7.14 -19.36
N ASP A 472 15.24 7.16 -18.11
CA ASP A 472 16.48 6.48 -17.69
C ASP A 472 16.31 4.96 -17.43
N GLY A 473 15.05 4.49 -17.33
CA GLY A 473 14.73 3.08 -17.12
C GLY A 473 15.09 2.56 -15.72
N LEU A 474 15.36 3.44 -14.75
CA LEU A 474 15.80 3.04 -13.41
C LEU A 474 14.76 2.24 -12.64
N GLU A 475 13.47 2.43 -12.95
CA GLU A 475 12.33 1.80 -12.30
C GLU A 475 11.88 0.48 -12.93
N TYR A 476 12.70 -0.11 -13.80
CA TYR A 476 12.39 -1.38 -14.48
C TYR A 476 13.55 -2.38 -14.36
N THR A 477 13.24 -3.67 -14.21
CA THR A 477 14.23 -4.75 -14.14
C THR A 477 13.88 -5.84 -15.16
N THR A 478 14.89 -6.50 -15.69
CA THR A 478 14.74 -7.63 -16.62
C THR A 478 14.94 -8.96 -15.90
N ALA A 479 14.42 -10.05 -16.48
CA ALA A 479 14.72 -11.39 -16.00
C ALA A 479 16.23 -11.69 -16.01
N GLN A 480 16.98 -11.13 -16.98
CA GLN A 480 18.42 -11.29 -17.04
C GLN A 480 19.13 -10.62 -15.85
N ASP A 481 18.64 -9.48 -15.37
CA ASP A 481 19.18 -8.83 -14.17
C ASP A 481 19.04 -9.74 -12.95
N GLU A 482 17.90 -10.43 -12.80
CA GLU A 482 17.69 -11.40 -11.72
C GLU A 482 18.56 -12.67 -11.89
N ILE A 483 18.70 -13.18 -13.12
CA ILE A 483 19.56 -14.36 -13.40
C ILE A 483 21.02 -14.03 -13.09
N ASN A 484 21.49 -12.84 -13.44
CA ASN A 484 22.85 -12.38 -13.13
C ASN A 484 23.10 -12.30 -11.61
N ARG A 485 22.02 -12.18 -10.82
CA ARG A 485 22.02 -12.19 -9.35
C ARG A 485 21.84 -13.60 -8.76
N GLY A 486 21.83 -14.65 -9.59
CA GLY A 486 21.72 -16.05 -9.16
C GLY A 486 20.29 -16.56 -9.00
N VAL A 487 19.27 -15.80 -9.43
CA VAL A 487 17.88 -16.27 -9.40
C VAL A 487 17.68 -17.34 -10.48
N PRO A 488 17.09 -18.50 -10.15
CA PRO A 488 16.76 -19.52 -11.14
C PRO A 488 15.87 -18.98 -12.27
N GLU A 489 16.15 -19.36 -13.52
CA GLU A 489 15.45 -18.84 -14.71
C GLU A 489 13.92 -18.97 -14.59
N ARG A 490 13.41 -20.07 -14.02
CA ARG A 490 11.96 -20.28 -13.80
C ARG A 490 11.32 -19.27 -12.85
N LEU A 491 12.09 -18.67 -11.95
CA LEU A 491 11.65 -17.66 -10.98
C LEU A 491 11.95 -16.23 -11.44
N ALA A 492 12.90 -16.05 -12.36
CA ALA A 492 13.28 -14.73 -12.86
C ALA A 492 12.11 -14.06 -13.60
N ARG A 493 11.94 -12.75 -13.40
CA ARG A 493 10.90 -11.96 -14.08
C ARG A 493 11.42 -10.63 -14.59
N SER A 494 11.05 -10.29 -15.82
CA SER A 494 11.07 -8.90 -16.28
C SER A 494 9.84 -8.17 -15.76
N GLY A 495 9.98 -6.91 -15.38
CA GLY A 495 8.86 -6.09 -14.96
C GLY A 495 9.28 -4.82 -14.22
N PRO A 496 8.30 -3.97 -13.85
CA PRO A 496 8.54 -2.79 -13.05
C PRO A 496 9.16 -3.16 -11.71
N ILE A 497 10.03 -2.30 -11.18
CA ILE A 497 10.39 -2.31 -9.77
C ILE A 497 9.14 -1.96 -8.97
N GLY A 498 8.46 -0.87 -9.30
CA GLY A 498 7.19 -0.47 -8.70
C GLY A 498 6.40 0.53 -9.55
N LEU A 499 5.32 1.11 -9.04
CA LEU A 499 4.82 0.89 -7.68
C LEU A 499 4.20 -0.51 -7.53
N GLY A 500 4.25 -1.06 -6.31
CA GLY A 500 3.66 -2.35 -5.99
C GLY A 500 2.15 -2.28 -5.77
N PHE A 501 1.61 -3.09 -4.86
CA PHE A 501 0.19 -3.07 -4.49
C PHE A 501 -0.07 -2.10 -3.31
N ARG A 502 -1.32 -1.70 -3.09
CA ARG A 502 -1.64 -0.81 -1.97
C ARG A 502 -1.40 -1.50 -0.62
N VAL A 503 -0.83 -0.76 0.31
CA VAL A 503 -0.57 -1.19 1.69
C VAL A 503 -1.08 -0.13 2.68
N PRO A 504 -1.59 -0.53 3.87
CA PRO A 504 -2.16 0.41 4.82
C PRO A 504 -1.17 1.49 5.26
N MET A 505 -1.66 2.72 5.41
CA MET A 505 -0.95 3.78 6.11
C MET A 505 -1.93 4.64 6.92
N VAL A 506 -1.58 4.91 8.18
CA VAL A 506 -2.29 5.86 9.05
C VAL A 506 -1.28 6.79 9.69
N ILE A 507 -1.53 8.10 9.61
CA ILE A 507 -0.72 9.12 10.26
C ILE A 507 -1.49 9.63 11.47
N ALA A 508 -1.04 9.26 12.67
CA ALA A 508 -1.60 9.69 13.94
C ALA A 508 -0.81 10.86 14.53
N SER A 509 -1.46 12.00 14.65
CA SER A 509 -0.83 13.24 15.10
C SER A 509 -1.90 14.25 15.55
N PRO A 510 -1.56 15.19 16.44
CA PRO A 510 -2.40 16.35 16.73
C PRO A 510 -2.91 17.08 15.46
N TRP A 511 -2.13 17.10 14.37
CA TRP A 511 -2.45 17.77 13.10
C TRP A 511 -3.13 16.88 12.05
N SER A 512 -3.48 15.64 12.38
CA SER A 512 -4.14 14.69 11.46
C SER A 512 -5.45 14.13 12.01
N ARG A 513 -5.98 14.70 13.10
CA ARG A 513 -7.18 14.25 13.82
C ARG A 513 -8.48 14.36 13.02
N GLY A 514 -9.41 13.45 13.25
CA GLY A 514 -10.80 13.53 12.79
C GLY A 514 -11.18 12.58 11.65
N GLY A 515 -10.46 11.48 11.47
CA GLY A 515 -10.88 10.40 10.56
C GLY A 515 -10.84 10.76 9.08
N TRP A 516 -9.80 11.47 8.65
CA TRP A 516 -9.72 11.98 7.27
C TRP A 516 -9.16 10.91 6.33
N VAL A 517 -9.59 10.98 5.08
CA VAL A 517 -9.00 10.16 4.01
C VAL A 517 -8.09 11.03 3.15
N ASN A 518 -6.88 10.55 2.92
CA ASN A 518 -5.96 11.11 1.95
C ASN A 518 -5.83 10.17 0.75
N SER A 519 -6.17 10.68 -0.44
CA SER A 519 -6.12 9.96 -1.72
C SER A 519 -5.02 10.49 -2.66
N GLN A 520 -4.00 11.18 -2.11
CA GLN A 520 -2.75 11.40 -2.84
C GLN A 520 -2.00 10.08 -2.95
N LEU A 521 -1.41 9.83 -4.11
CA LEU A 521 -0.53 8.70 -4.35
C LEU A 521 0.71 8.80 -3.45
N PHE A 522 0.89 7.81 -2.59
CA PHE A 522 2.06 7.65 -1.75
C PHE A 522 2.67 6.26 -1.95
N GLU A 523 3.94 6.16 -1.57
CA GLU A 523 4.68 4.90 -1.44
C GLU A 523 5.85 5.09 -0.49
N HIS A 524 6.67 4.07 -0.27
CA HIS A 524 7.73 4.08 0.75
C HIS A 524 8.64 5.31 0.73
N THR A 525 9.05 5.79 -0.46
CA THR A 525 9.92 6.97 -0.55
C THR A 525 9.20 8.28 -0.22
N SER A 526 7.86 8.30 -0.16
CA SER A 526 7.06 9.44 0.30
C SER A 526 7.37 9.81 1.76
N THR A 527 7.73 8.83 2.60
CA THR A 527 8.19 9.09 3.97
C THR A 527 9.53 9.82 3.99
N LEU A 528 10.45 9.47 3.09
CA LEU A 528 11.73 10.18 2.97
C LEU A 528 11.52 11.63 2.50
N ARG A 529 10.65 11.82 1.51
CA ARG A 529 10.27 13.16 1.02
C ARG A 529 9.56 14.01 2.08
N PHE A 530 8.74 13.38 2.92
CA PHE A 530 8.19 14.04 4.10
C PHE A 530 9.30 14.53 5.03
N LEU A 531 10.29 13.70 5.32
CA LEU A 531 11.43 14.09 6.16
C LEU A 531 12.29 15.18 5.52
N GLU A 532 12.47 15.19 4.18
CA GLU A 532 13.09 16.31 3.45
C GLU A 532 12.33 17.62 3.73
N ALA A 533 11.00 17.61 3.52
CA ALA A 533 10.15 18.77 3.73
C ALA A 533 10.13 19.22 5.20
N PHE A 534 10.07 18.27 6.13
CA PHE A 534 10.09 18.53 7.57
C PHE A 534 11.40 19.16 8.03
N VAL A 535 12.54 18.58 7.62
CA VAL A 535 13.85 19.11 8.02
C VAL A 535 14.08 20.50 7.42
N GLN A 536 13.72 20.71 6.16
CA GLN A 536 13.81 22.02 5.53
C GLN A 536 12.89 23.04 6.21
N GLY A 537 11.64 22.68 6.49
CA GLY A 537 10.66 23.58 7.11
C GLY A 537 10.98 23.91 8.58
N LYS A 538 11.44 22.92 9.36
CA LYS A 538 11.71 23.06 10.79
C LYS A 538 13.09 23.65 11.09
N PHE A 539 14.13 23.18 10.41
CA PHE A 539 15.52 23.53 10.71
C PHE A 539 16.17 24.44 9.66
N GLY A 540 15.51 24.72 8.54
CA GLY A 540 16.11 25.47 7.43
C GLY A 540 17.25 24.73 6.72
N LYS A 541 17.40 23.42 6.96
CA LYS A 541 18.46 22.59 6.40
C LYS A 541 17.96 21.84 5.18
N SER A 542 18.70 21.89 4.08
CA SER A 542 18.36 21.14 2.87
C SER A 542 18.94 19.73 2.96
N ILE A 543 18.06 18.73 3.00
CA ILE A 543 18.39 17.32 2.82
C ILE A 543 17.65 16.84 1.58
N THR A 544 18.30 16.03 0.76
CA THR A 544 17.67 15.40 -0.41
C THR A 544 18.16 13.97 -0.54
N GLU A 545 17.22 13.03 -0.62
CA GLU A 545 17.45 11.62 -0.95
C GLU A 545 17.72 11.50 -2.45
N SER A 546 18.99 11.60 -2.82
CA SER A 546 19.45 11.55 -4.20
C SER A 546 19.14 10.23 -4.92
N ASN A 547 18.79 9.17 -4.19
CA ASN A 547 18.50 7.86 -4.76
C ASN A 547 17.05 7.70 -5.23
N ILE A 548 16.13 8.59 -4.86
CA ILE A 548 14.75 8.56 -5.40
C ILE A 548 14.81 9.00 -6.85
N SER A 549 14.40 8.11 -7.76
CA SER A 549 14.40 8.39 -9.20
C SER A 549 13.54 9.62 -9.55
N PRO A 550 13.87 10.32 -10.66
CA PRO A 550 13.03 11.40 -11.17
C PRO A 550 11.58 10.96 -11.41
N TRP A 551 11.39 9.73 -11.87
CA TRP A 551 10.07 9.14 -12.11
C TRP A 551 9.24 9.07 -10.82
N ARG A 552 9.79 8.52 -9.72
CA ARG A 552 9.11 8.48 -8.41
C ARG A 552 8.85 9.87 -7.86
N ARG A 553 9.83 10.78 -7.96
CA ARG A 553 9.68 12.16 -7.50
C ARG A 553 8.53 12.91 -8.19
N ALA A 554 8.26 12.59 -9.46
CA ALA A 554 7.21 13.24 -10.22
C ALA A 554 5.79 12.90 -9.74
N ILE A 555 5.55 11.67 -9.26
CA ILE A 555 4.19 11.17 -8.97
C ILE A 555 3.90 10.86 -7.50
N SER A 556 4.89 10.46 -6.71
CA SER A 556 4.70 10.21 -5.29
C SER A 556 4.46 11.53 -4.55
N GLY A 557 3.65 11.53 -3.50
CA GLY A 557 3.51 12.67 -2.61
C GLY A 557 4.62 12.73 -1.55
N ASP A 558 4.55 13.74 -0.68
CA ASP A 558 5.50 13.97 0.43
C ASP A 558 4.83 13.92 1.80
N LEU A 559 3.65 13.29 1.89
CA LEU A 559 2.77 13.18 3.07
C LEU A 559 2.28 14.51 3.68
N THR A 560 2.72 15.68 3.18
CA THR A 560 2.35 16.97 3.79
C THR A 560 0.85 17.27 3.68
N SER A 561 0.19 16.72 2.66
CA SER A 561 -1.26 16.84 2.44
C SER A 561 -2.11 16.13 3.51
N CYS A 562 -1.52 15.29 4.36
CA CYS A 562 -2.19 14.62 5.47
C CYS A 562 -2.47 15.55 6.66
N PHE A 563 -1.79 16.69 6.73
CA PHE A 563 -1.84 17.58 7.88
C PHE A 563 -2.67 18.84 7.62
N ARG A 564 -3.21 19.40 8.70
CA ARG A 564 -3.86 20.72 8.70
C ARG A 564 -3.51 21.48 9.97
N PRO A 565 -3.53 22.82 9.93
CA PRO A 565 -3.41 23.62 11.14
C PRO A 565 -4.44 23.20 12.17
N TYR A 566 -4.05 23.15 13.44
CA TYR A 566 -5.01 22.84 14.50
C TYR A 566 -5.93 24.05 14.76
N ASP A 567 -7.23 23.86 14.62
CA ASP A 567 -8.24 24.92 14.69
C ASP A 567 -8.99 24.97 16.03
N GLY A 568 -8.62 24.14 17.01
CA GLY A 568 -9.34 24.04 18.29
C GLY A 568 -10.52 23.06 18.28
N SER A 569 -10.91 22.54 17.11
CA SER A 569 -12.07 21.66 17.01
C SER A 569 -11.83 20.30 17.70
N ILE A 570 -12.92 19.72 18.22
CA ILE A 570 -12.99 18.32 18.64
C ILE A 570 -13.88 17.63 17.61
N PRO A 571 -13.30 16.99 16.59
CA PRO A 571 -14.08 16.30 15.57
C PRO A 571 -15.01 15.26 16.21
N ALA A 572 -16.27 15.22 15.79
CA ALA A 572 -17.13 14.09 16.10
C ALA A 572 -16.57 12.85 15.39
N LEU A 573 -16.19 11.83 16.16
CA LEU A 573 -15.66 10.60 15.61
C LEU A 573 -16.83 9.74 15.10
N PRO A 574 -16.78 9.23 13.85
CA PRO A 574 -17.88 8.50 13.22
C PRO A 574 -17.90 7.05 13.69
N PHE A 575 -17.90 6.81 15.01
CA PHE A 575 -18.07 5.46 15.52
C PHE A 575 -19.49 4.98 15.20
N LEU A 576 -19.62 3.86 14.50
CA LEU A 576 -20.91 3.17 14.31
C LEU A 576 -21.53 2.87 15.68
N GLU A 577 -22.85 3.09 15.83
CA GLU A 577 -23.63 2.81 17.06
C GLU A 577 -23.37 1.36 17.54
N ARG A 578 -22.77 1.22 18.73
CA ARG A 578 -22.01 0.03 19.19
C ARG A 578 -22.84 -1.00 19.98
N ASP A 579 -24.12 -0.75 20.21
CA ASP A 579 -24.89 -1.43 21.28
C ASP A 579 -25.49 -2.80 20.91
N ALA A 580 -25.30 -3.31 19.68
CA ALA A 580 -25.86 -4.61 19.26
C ALA A 580 -24.88 -5.80 19.28
N TYR A 581 -23.59 -5.60 19.62
CA TYR A 581 -22.53 -6.55 19.22
C TYR A 581 -21.71 -7.14 20.40
N LEU A 582 -22.40 -7.55 21.46
CA LEU A 582 -21.79 -8.33 22.54
C LEU A 582 -22.58 -9.62 22.76
N ARG A 583 -22.16 -10.69 22.08
CA ARG A 583 -22.25 -12.08 22.56
C ARG A 583 -21.32 -12.97 21.72
N THR A 584 -20.75 -13.96 22.41
CA THR A 584 -19.98 -15.12 21.93
C THR A 584 -18.63 -14.89 21.27
N VAL A 585 -17.54 -15.14 22.02
CA VAL A 585 -16.32 -15.82 21.51
C VAL A 585 -15.64 -16.55 22.69
N GLU A 586 -15.84 -17.87 22.78
CA GLU A 586 -15.01 -18.82 23.55
C GLU A 586 -14.66 -20.00 22.63
N ASP A 587 -13.41 -20.48 22.66
CA ASP A 587 -12.82 -21.61 21.89
C ASP A 587 -12.43 -21.38 20.42
N ALA A 588 -11.41 -20.56 20.09
CA ALA A 588 -10.98 -20.37 18.68
C ALA A 588 -9.95 -21.38 18.14
N ARG A 589 -9.33 -22.20 19.00
CA ARG A 589 -8.33 -23.16 18.53
C ARG A 589 -8.95 -24.46 18.00
N ASP A 590 -10.17 -24.84 18.37
CA ASP A 590 -10.87 -26.05 17.90
C ASP A 590 -11.97 -25.75 16.85
N ARG A 591 -11.99 -24.53 16.30
CA ARG A 591 -13.01 -24.02 15.36
C ARG A 591 -12.86 -24.50 13.91
N PRO A 592 -13.96 -24.47 13.12
CA PRO A 592 -13.94 -24.90 11.73
C PRO A 592 -12.98 -24.05 10.88
N LEU A 593 -12.53 -24.65 9.77
CA LEU A 593 -11.82 -23.92 8.71
C LEU A 593 -12.72 -22.79 8.18
N PRO A 594 -12.15 -21.67 7.73
CA PRO A 594 -12.93 -20.57 7.20
C PRO A 594 -13.86 -21.02 6.06
N GLY A 595 -15.12 -20.62 6.14
CA GLY A 595 -16.15 -20.77 5.11
C GLY A 595 -16.74 -19.41 4.76
N GLY A 596 -17.49 -19.33 3.67
CA GLY A 596 -18.09 -18.06 3.18
C GLY A 596 -17.54 -17.58 1.84
N PHE A 597 -16.51 -18.26 1.30
CA PHE A 597 -16.19 -18.18 -0.12
C PHE A 597 -16.91 -19.29 -0.88
N ARG A 598 -17.25 -19.02 -2.14
CA ARG A 598 -17.68 -20.03 -3.11
C ARG A 598 -17.28 -19.58 -4.51
N ALA A 599 -17.07 -20.54 -5.39
CA ALA A 599 -16.99 -20.22 -6.81
C ALA A 599 -18.35 -19.68 -7.28
N LEU A 600 -18.32 -18.61 -8.07
CA LEU A 600 -19.48 -18.10 -8.77
C LEU A 600 -19.82 -19.00 -9.96
N ASP A 601 -21.11 -19.15 -10.26
CA ASP A 601 -21.53 -19.80 -11.50
C ASP A 601 -21.48 -18.83 -12.69
N ALA A 602 -21.61 -19.37 -13.91
CA ALA A 602 -21.51 -18.57 -15.14
C ALA A 602 -22.59 -17.47 -15.24
N THR A 603 -23.78 -17.69 -14.66
CA THR A 603 -24.89 -16.72 -14.68
C THR A 603 -24.57 -15.55 -13.76
N GLU A 604 -24.02 -15.83 -12.59
CA GLU A 604 -23.58 -14.81 -11.63
C GLU A 604 -22.43 -13.99 -12.17
N VAL A 605 -21.44 -14.64 -12.79
CA VAL A 605 -20.33 -13.95 -13.46
C VAL A 605 -20.86 -13.05 -14.59
N ALA A 606 -21.77 -13.55 -15.43
CA ALA A 606 -22.39 -12.74 -16.47
C ALA A 606 -23.16 -11.53 -15.89
N ALA A 607 -23.93 -11.74 -14.82
CA ALA A 607 -24.66 -10.67 -14.15
C ALA A 607 -23.74 -9.58 -13.56
N LEU A 608 -22.54 -9.95 -13.09
CA LEU A 608 -21.53 -9.01 -12.63
C LEU A 608 -20.84 -8.26 -13.79
N ARG A 609 -20.69 -8.88 -14.96
CA ARG A 609 -20.20 -8.19 -16.17
C ARG A 609 -21.20 -7.13 -16.63
N ASP A 610 -22.48 -7.48 -16.62
CA ASP A 610 -23.56 -6.60 -17.07
C ASP A 610 -23.81 -5.46 -16.06
N ASN A 611 -23.68 -5.73 -14.76
CA ASN A 611 -23.82 -4.74 -13.71
C ASN A 611 -22.73 -4.92 -12.62
N PRO A 612 -21.53 -4.34 -12.84
CA PRO A 612 -20.42 -4.37 -11.87
C PRO A 612 -20.79 -3.84 -10.48
N GLY A 613 -21.77 -2.95 -10.39
CA GLY A 613 -22.23 -2.38 -9.12
C GLY A 613 -22.82 -3.42 -8.17
N LYS A 614 -23.30 -4.57 -8.68
CA LYS A 614 -23.81 -5.68 -7.86
C LYS A 614 -22.77 -6.28 -6.91
N VAL A 615 -21.47 -6.08 -7.17
CA VAL A 615 -20.41 -6.51 -6.24
C VAL A 615 -20.64 -5.93 -4.83
N ARG A 616 -21.19 -4.72 -4.73
CA ARG A 616 -21.48 -4.02 -3.47
C ARG A 616 -22.56 -4.69 -2.63
N GLU A 617 -23.44 -5.44 -3.27
CA GLU A 617 -24.49 -6.22 -2.60
C GLU A 617 -23.90 -7.45 -1.89
N THR A 618 -22.72 -7.92 -2.33
CA THR A 618 -22.08 -9.14 -1.82
C THR A 618 -21.00 -8.87 -0.77
N ILE A 619 -20.06 -7.94 -1.03
CA ILE A 619 -18.86 -7.76 -0.18
C ILE A 619 -19.13 -6.82 1.02
N GLY A 620 -20.00 -5.83 0.85
CA GLY A 620 -20.41 -4.89 1.90
C GLY A 620 -19.28 -4.02 2.48
N GLN A 621 -19.14 -2.78 2.00
CA GLN A 621 -18.33 -1.74 2.66
C GLN A 621 -19.23 -0.84 3.53
N GLU A 622 -18.72 -0.34 4.67
CA GLU A 622 -19.43 0.59 5.55
C GLU A 622 -19.98 1.80 4.77
N ALA A 623 -21.28 2.06 4.87
CA ALA A 623 -21.94 3.17 4.16
C ALA A 623 -21.53 4.53 4.70
N GLY A 624 -21.49 5.56 3.85
CA GLY A 624 -21.20 6.96 4.19
C GLY A 624 -19.86 7.50 3.65
N THR A 625 -19.66 8.81 3.81
CA THR A 625 -18.45 9.52 3.33
C THR A 625 -17.64 10.10 4.49
N ARG A 626 -16.35 10.34 4.27
CA ARG A 626 -15.43 10.95 5.24
C ARG A 626 -14.97 12.34 4.79
N PRO A 627 -14.48 13.18 5.71
CA PRO A 627 -13.65 14.33 5.34
C PRO A 627 -12.47 13.87 4.48
N ALA A 628 -12.19 14.59 3.40
CA ALA A 628 -11.11 14.29 2.47
C ALA A 628 -10.08 15.42 2.45
N CYS A 629 -8.80 15.05 2.47
CA CYS A 629 -7.69 15.99 2.40
C CYS A 629 -7.74 16.84 1.10
N ALA A 630 -7.12 18.02 1.16
CA ALA A 630 -6.91 18.84 -0.03
C ALA A 630 -5.73 18.26 -0.82
N LEU A 631 -5.93 17.94 -2.10
CA LEU A 631 -4.89 17.32 -2.91
C LEU A 631 -4.35 18.29 -3.96
N PRO A 632 -3.06 18.23 -4.31
CA PRO A 632 -2.43 19.14 -5.28
C PRO A 632 -2.59 18.68 -6.74
N TYR A 633 -3.68 17.99 -7.08
CA TYR A 633 -3.89 17.44 -8.42
C TYR A 633 -4.69 18.37 -9.33
N GLU A 634 -4.22 18.57 -10.56
CA GLU A 634 -4.95 19.28 -11.61
C GLU A 634 -5.02 18.42 -12.89
N PRO A 635 -5.76 17.30 -12.87
CA PRO A 635 -5.71 16.29 -13.94
C PRO A 635 -6.57 16.65 -15.15
N TYR A 636 -6.04 16.47 -16.35
CA TYR A 636 -6.79 16.53 -17.60
C TYR A 636 -6.50 15.31 -18.46
N CYS A 637 -7.53 14.85 -19.16
CA CYS A 637 -7.44 13.83 -20.19
C CYS A 637 -8.52 14.15 -21.21
N ASP A 638 -8.09 14.78 -22.30
CA ASP A 638 -8.91 15.11 -23.46
C ASP A 638 -8.75 13.98 -24.48
N GLY A 639 -9.81 13.66 -25.22
CA GLY A 639 -9.73 12.54 -26.15
C GLY A 639 -10.91 12.43 -27.09
N GLY A 640 -10.94 11.32 -27.81
CA GLY A 640 -11.92 11.03 -28.86
C GLY A 640 -11.22 10.50 -30.10
N VAL A 641 -11.79 10.77 -31.27
CA VAL A 641 -11.24 10.30 -32.55
C VAL A 641 -10.57 11.45 -33.31
N SER A 642 -9.44 11.16 -33.95
CA SER A 642 -8.75 12.07 -34.87
C SER A 642 -9.67 12.53 -36.01
N ALA A 643 -9.32 13.64 -36.66
CA ALA A 643 -10.17 14.23 -37.69
C ALA A 643 -10.36 13.32 -38.93
N ASP A 644 -9.33 12.55 -39.27
CA ASP A 644 -9.38 11.53 -40.33
C ASP A 644 -10.24 10.31 -39.96
N GLY A 645 -10.51 10.09 -38.66
CA GLY A 645 -11.26 8.94 -38.16
C GLY A 645 -10.40 7.70 -37.88
N GLU A 646 -9.08 7.79 -38.04
CA GLU A 646 -8.17 6.63 -38.04
C GLU A 646 -7.61 6.28 -36.67
N GLN A 647 -7.60 7.23 -35.72
CA GLN A 647 -6.96 7.04 -34.41
C GLN A 647 -7.86 7.49 -33.26
N ALA A 648 -7.86 6.71 -32.18
CA ALA A 648 -8.29 7.17 -30.86
C ALA A 648 -7.13 7.96 -30.24
N VAL A 649 -7.33 9.25 -29.99
CA VAL A 649 -6.29 10.16 -29.47
C VAL A 649 -6.59 10.46 -28.00
N ILE A 650 -5.56 10.38 -27.17
CA ILE A 650 -5.61 10.69 -25.74
C ILE A 650 -4.53 11.73 -25.42
N ARG A 651 -4.95 12.88 -24.91
CA ARG A 651 -4.07 13.96 -24.45
C ARG A 651 -4.18 14.12 -22.94
N LEU A 652 -3.13 13.73 -22.24
CA LEU A 652 -2.99 13.79 -20.79
C LEU A 652 -2.32 15.10 -20.37
N SER A 653 -2.73 15.70 -19.26
CA SER A 653 -2.02 16.83 -18.66
C SER A 653 -2.13 16.83 -17.14
N ALA A 654 -1.04 17.22 -16.48
CA ALA A 654 -1.03 17.57 -15.06
C ALA A 654 -0.83 19.08 -14.96
N GLY A 655 -1.89 19.83 -14.66
CA GLY A 655 -1.84 21.29 -14.60
C GLY A 655 -1.01 21.82 -13.41
N LYS A 656 -0.46 23.03 -13.58
CA LYS A 656 0.19 23.79 -12.49
C LYS A 656 -0.47 25.13 -12.21
N GLY A 657 -1.57 25.45 -12.91
CA GLY A 657 -2.21 26.76 -12.84
C GLY A 657 -2.80 27.03 -11.46
N ARG A 658 -3.36 26.01 -10.81
CA ARG A 658 -4.06 26.14 -9.54
C ARG A 658 -3.15 26.04 -8.31
N PHE A 659 -2.13 25.18 -8.38
CA PHE A 659 -1.30 24.84 -7.22
C PHE A 659 0.13 25.38 -7.30
N GLY A 660 0.53 25.92 -8.46
CA GLY A 660 1.88 26.46 -8.67
C GLY A 660 2.94 25.41 -8.37
N ALA A 661 3.94 25.77 -7.55
CA ALA A 661 5.01 24.88 -7.14
C ALA A 661 4.55 23.67 -6.29
N ARG A 662 3.33 23.70 -5.74
CA ARG A 662 2.77 22.56 -4.98
C ARG A 662 2.09 21.53 -5.88
N ALA A 663 1.89 21.81 -7.17
CA ALA A 663 1.21 20.91 -8.08
C ALA A 663 1.94 19.56 -8.15
N ALA A 664 1.18 18.46 -8.12
CA ALA A 664 1.73 17.12 -8.29
C ALA A 664 1.61 16.65 -9.75
N GLY A 665 2.60 15.86 -10.19
CA GLY A 665 2.46 15.06 -11.39
C GLY A 665 1.45 13.93 -11.19
N LEU A 666 1.09 13.26 -12.28
CA LEU A 666 0.05 12.25 -12.30
C LEU A 666 0.49 11.04 -13.14
N PRO A 667 0.39 9.83 -12.61
CA PRO A 667 0.37 8.64 -13.42
C PRO A 667 -1.04 8.39 -13.95
N PHE A 668 -1.13 7.99 -15.22
CA PHE A 668 -2.36 7.60 -15.89
C PHE A 668 -2.21 6.18 -16.42
N ASN A 669 -3.01 5.25 -15.91
CA ASN A 669 -3.12 3.92 -16.50
C ASN A 669 -4.13 3.99 -17.64
N ILE A 670 -3.71 3.61 -18.84
CA ILE A 670 -4.57 3.49 -20.02
C ILE A 670 -4.82 2.02 -20.31
N TYR A 671 -6.10 1.65 -20.42
CA TYR A 671 -6.56 0.31 -20.78
C TYR A 671 -7.28 0.37 -22.11
N ARG A 672 -6.78 -0.39 -23.08
CA ARG A 672 -7.45 -0.62 -24.37
C ARG A 672 -8.15 -1.96 -24.31
N HIS A 673 -9.47 -1.96 -24.44
CA HIS A 673 -10.26 -3.18 -24.39
C HIS A 673 -10.65 -3.65 -25.80
N GLY A 674 -10.84 -4.95 -25.96
CA GLY A 674 -11.17 -5.54 -27.24
C GLY A 674 -10.03 -5.42 -28.24
N VAL A 675 -8.80 -5.70 -27.79
CA VAL A 675 -7.61 -5.79 -28.66
C VAL A 675 -7.21 -7.25 -28.80
N GLU A 676 -6.85 -7.69 -30.02
CA GLU A 676 -6.51 -9.11 -30.30
C GLU A 676 -5.19 -9.52 -29.65
N SER A 677 -4.21 -8.61 -29.64
CA SER A 677 -2.99 -8.75 -28.85
C SER A 677 -3.34 -8.63 -27.37
N ASP A 678 -2.80 -9.51 -26.53
CA ASP A 678 -2.92 -9.46 -25.06
C ASP A 678 -4.27 -9.92 -24.46
N GLY A 679 -4.92 -10.92 -25.06
CA GLY A 679 -6.03 -11.64 -24.40
C GLY A 679 -7.29 -10.80 -24.18
N GLY A 680 -7.49 -9.75 -24.98
CA GLY A 680 -8.67 -8.89 -24.95
C GLY A 680 -8.47 -7.54 -24.24
N MET A 681 -7.30 -7.29 -23.63
CA MET A 681 -6.98 -5.99 -23.05
C MET A 681 -5.48 -5.71 -23.04
N GLN A 682 -5.09 -4.50 -23.44
CA GLN A 682 -3.71 -4.01 -23.33
C GLN A 682 -3.66 -2.83 -22.36
N ALA A 683 -2.73 -2.86 -21.42
CA ALA A 683 -2.53 -1.83 -20.40
C ALA A 683 -1.20 -1.09 -20.60
N GLY A 684 -1.15 0.18 -20.21
CA GLY A 684 0.09 0.95 -20.14
C GLY A 684 0.00 2.12 -19.17
N THR A 685 1.14 2.49 -18.56
CA THR A 685 1.23 3.59 -17.59
C THR A 685 1.94 4.79 -18.19
N TYR A 686 1.25 5.92 -18.22
CA TYR A 686 1.75 7.18 -18.77
C TYR A 686 1.90 8.19 -17.66
N VAL A 687 3.09 8.76 -17.52
CA VAL A 687 3.43 9.61 -16.37
C VAL A 687 3.64 11.04 -16.83
N VAL A 688 2.87 11.97 -16.26
CA VAL A 688 2.93 13.39 -16.64
C VAL A 688 3.40 14.21 -15.46
N ALA A 689 4.56 14.87 -15.61
CA ALA A 689 5.06 15.80 -14.60
C ALA A 689 4.12 17.00 -14.43
N ALA A 690 4.13 17.62 -13.25
CA ALA A 690 3.37 18.83 -13.01
C ALA A 690 3.77 19.95 -13.99
N GLY A 691 2.78 20.46 -14.73
CA GLY A 691 2.95 21.46 -15.78
C GLY A 691 3.12 20.90 -17.19
N ASP A 692 3.24 19.58 -17.36
CA ASP A 692 3.43 18.94 -18.65
C ASP A 692 2.12 18.50 -19.31
N THR A 693 2.24 18.16 -20.59
CA THR A 693 1.24 17.46 -21.39
C THR A 693 1.94 16.29 -22.09
N LEU A 694 1.21 15.18 -22.24
CA LEU A 694 1.61 14.02 -23.04
C LEU A 694 0.45 13.66 -23.97
N GLU A 695 0.74 13.34 -25.23
CA GLU A 695 -0.25 12.87 -26.19
C GLU A 695 0.13 11.47 -26.67
N THR A 696 -0.84 10.56 -26.70
CA THR A 696 -0.69 9.22 -27.25
C THR A 696 -1.90 8.90 -28.12
N SER A 697 -1.73 8.03 -29.10
CA SER A 697 -2.80 7.64 -29.99
C SER A 697 -2.75 6.15 -30.32
N PHE A 698 -3.91 5.61 -30.69
CA PHE A 698 -4.10 4.20 -30.95
C PHE A 698 -4.86 4.04 -32.26
N ALA A 699 -4.32 3.27 -33.19
CA ALA A 699 -5.00 2.99 -34.46
C ALA A 699 -6.34 2.32 -34.20
N ALA A 700 -7.42 2.84 -34.78
CA ALA A 700 -8.76 2.28 -34.65
C ALA A 700 -8.85 0.85 -35.20
N SER A 701 -8.00 0.51 -36.18
CA SER A 701 -7.86 -0.85 -36.72
C SER A 701 -7.23 -1.85 -35.74
N GLY A 702 -6.64 -1.38 -34.64
CA GLY A 702 -6.06 -2.24 -33.60
C GLY A 702 -7.11 -2.82 -32.65
N PHE A 703 -8.37 -2.41 -32.76
CA PHE A 703 -9.47 -2.93 -31.95
C PHE A 703 -10.32 -3.95 -32.73
N SER A 704 -10.77 -4.98 -32.04
CA SER A 704 -11.65 -6.04 -32.54
C SER A 704 -13.06 -5.51 -32.79
N ASN A 705 -13.78 -6.16 -33.72
CA ASN A 705 -15.18 -5.88 -34.04
C ASN A 705 -15.47 -4.42 -34.47
N GLY A 706 -14.45 -3.66 -34.87
CA GLY A 706 -14.60 -2.25 -35.25
C GLY A 706 -15.03 -1.34 -34.10
N LEU A 707 -14.77 -1.71 -32.84
CA LEU A 707 -15.14 -0.93 -31.65
C LEU A 707 -13.90 -0.47 -30.90
N TYR A 708 -13.65 0.84 -30.85
CA TYR A 708 -12.62 1.36 -29.95
C TYR A 708 -13.19 1.51 -28.54
N ASP A 709 -12.42 1.13 -27.52
CA ASP A 709 -12.78 1.29 -26.11
C ASP A 709 -11.52 1.52 -25.27
N VAL A 710 -11.29 2.79 -24.90
CA VAL A 710 -10.11 3.23 -24.15
C VAL A 710 -10.55 3.80 -22.82
N ALA A 711 -10.11 3.19 -21.71
CA ALA A 711 -10.30 3.69 -20.36
C ALA A 711 -9.00 4.29 -19.82
N VAL A 712 -9.10 5.37 -19.05
CA VAL A 712 -7.95 6.05 -18.42
C VAL A 712 -8.24 6.26 -16.94
N HIS A 713 -7.36 5.78 -16.08
CA HIS A 713 -7.46 5.92 -14.61
C HIS A 713 -6.28 6.72 -14.07
N ALA A 714 -6.53 7.57 -13.08
CA ALA A 714 -5.50 8.25 -12.29
C ALA A 714 -5.94 8.35 -10.81
N PRO A 715 -5.06 8.75 -9.87
CA PRO A 715 -5.39 8.77 -8.44
C PRO A 715 -6.64 9.59 -8.10
N ASN A 716 -7.19 9.33 -6.90
CA ASN A 716 -8.37 10.03 -6.37
C ASN A 716 -9.62 9.92 -7.27
N GLY A 717 -9.80 8.77 -7.92
CA GLY A 717 -11.01 8.42 -8.67
C GLY A 717 -11.16 9.13 -10.01
N PHE A 718 -10.07 9.73 -10.52
CA PHE A 718 -10.05 10.27 -11.87
C PHE A 718 -10.23 9.14 -12.88
N TYR A 719 -11.23 9.29 -13.74
CA TYR A 719 -11.59 8.30 -14.75
C TYR A 719 -12.02 8.95 -16.04
N ARG A 720 -11.55 8.42 -17.17
CA ARG A 720 -12.10 8.69 -18.50
C ARG A 720 -12.40 7.40 -19.22
N ARG A 721 -13.39 7.44 -20.10
CA ARG A 721 -13.61 6.40 -21.10
C ARG A 721 -13.95 7.02 -22.43
N TYR A 722 -13.39 6.47 -23.50
CA TYR A 722 -13.70 6.83 -24.88
C TYR A 722 -14.05 5.56 -25.65
N LYS A 723 -15.33 5.39 -25.94
CA LYS A 723 -15.86 4.26 -26.69
C LYS A 723 -16.69 4.73 -27.88
N GLY A 724 -16.56 4.03 -29.01
CA GLY A 724 -17.38 4.25 -30.20
C GLY A 724 -17.05 3.24 -31.31
N VAL A 725 -17.65 3.47 -32.48
CA VAL A 725 -17.48 2.59 -33.65
C VAL A 725 -16.45 3.18 -34.63
N GLN A 726 -15.63 2.33 -35.24
CA GLN A 726 -14.72 2.71 -36.32
C GLN A 726 -15.53 3.26 -37.51
N GLY A 727 -15.16 4.45 -37.99
CA GLY A 727 -15.90 5.14 -39.05
C GLY A 727 -17.22 5.81 -38.61
N GLY A 728 -17.53 5.78 -37.30
CA GLY A 728 -18.67 6.46 -36.70
C GLY A 728 -18.48 7.98 -36.54
N LEU A 729 -19.15 8.55 -35.55
CA LEU A 729 -19.05 9.94 -35.15
C LEU A 729 -17.60 10.29 -34.78
N ARG A 730 -17.07 11.33 -35.43
CA ARG A 730 -15.71 11.81 -35.20
C ARG A 730 -15.73 12.95 -34.20
N LEU A 731 -15.94 12.61 -32.94
CA LEU A 731 -16.01 13.58 -31.86
C LEU A 731 -14.69 13.65 -31.10
N GLN A 732 -14.32 14.85 -30.68
CA GLN A 732 -13.30 15.08 -29.68
C GLN A 732 -13.94 15.81 -28.51
N ALA A 733 -13.69 15.33 -27.30
CA ALA A 733 -14.23 15.90 -26.08
C ALA A 733 -13.12 16.28 -25.10
N ALA A 734 -13.32 17.39 -24.41
CA ALA A 734 -12.39 17.94 -23.44
C ALA A 734 -13.15 18.47 -22.21
N CYS A 735 -12.48 18.49 -21.07
CA CYS A 735 -13.03 19.07 -19.84
C CYS A 735 -12.13 20.19 -19.31
N THR A 736 -12.74 21.31 -18.93
CA THR A 736 -12.05 22.36 -18.16
C THR A 736 -12.79 22.65 -16.86
N TYR A 737 -12.06 23.13 -15.86
CA TYR A 737 -12.57 23.28 -14.50
C TYR A 737 -12.67 24.75 -14.08
N LEU A 738 -13.66 25.06 -13.25
CA LEU A 738 -13.79 26.31 -12.49
C LEU A 738 -13.70 27.57 -13.35
N ARG A 739 -14.50 27.63 -14.43
CA ARG A 739 -14.50 28.74 -15.41
C ARG A 739 -15.33 29.96 -14.98
N GLY A 740 -15.97 29.89 -13.81
CA GLY A 740 -16.80 30.95 -13.23
C GLY A 740 -18.00 30.39 -12.47
N PRO A 741 -18.88 31.25 -11.91
CA PRO A 741 -20.06 30.83 -11.17
C PRO A 741 -20.96 29.89 -11.99
N GLY A 742 -21.29 28.73 -11.42
CA GLY A 742 -22.13 27.71 -12.07
C GLY A 742 -21.44 26.93 -13.20
N LYS A 743 -20.14 27.18 -13.45
CA LYS A 743 -19.31 26.55 -14.47
C LYS A 743 -18.14 25.82 -13.82
N ASP A 744 -18.46 24.94 -12.87
CA ASP A 744 -17.46 24.19 -12.12
C ASP A 744 -16.78 23.15 -13.02
N LEU A 745 -17.58 22.47 -13.85
CA LEU A 745 -17.11 21.61 -14.94
C LEU A 745 -17.67 22.14 -16.26
N VAL A 746 -16.81 22.31 -17.25
CA VAL A 746 -17.19 22.65 -18.62
C VAL A 746 -16.75 21.54 -19.55
N VAL A 747 -17.73 20.90 -20.19
CA VAL A 747 -17.51 19.87 -21.21
C VAL A 747 -17.58 20.54 -22.57
N ARG A 748 -16.53 20.35 -23.36
CA ARG A 748 -16.41 20.87 -24.73
C ARG A 748 -16.42 19.69 -25.69
N VAL A 749 -17.24 19.76 -26.74
CA VAL A 749 -17.31 18.75 -27.79
C VAL A 749 -17.07 19.41 -29.15
N THR A 750 -16.12 18.88 -29.89
CA THR A 750 -15.80 19.27 -31.27
C THR A 750 -16.22 18.14 -32.21
N ASN A 751 -16.96 18.48 -33.26
CA ASN A 751 -17.36 17.53 -34.30
C ASN A 751 -16.45 17.66 -35.52
N HIS A 752 -15.59 16.67 -35.72
CA HIS A 752 -14.70 16.55 -36.89
C HIS A 752 -15.36 15.80 -38.05
N GLY A 753 -16.59 15.31 -37.88
CA GLY A 753 -17.36 14.62 -38.91
C GLY A 753 -17.99 15.57 -39.93
N SER A 754 -18.59 15.00 -40.98
CA SER A 754 -19.26 15.74 -42.06
C SER A 754 -20.75 15.99 -41.82
N LYS A 755 -21.34 15.36 -40.79
CA LYS A 755 -22.75 15.50 -40.42
C LYS A 755 -22.88 16.10 -39.02
N PRO A 756 -23.91 16.92 -38.78
CA PRO A 756 -24.23 17.39 -37.43
C PRO A 756 -24.61 16.22 -36.51
N ALA A 757 -24.21 16.28 -35.24
CA ALA A 757 -24.47 15.25 -34.24
C ALA A 757 -25.20 15.82 -33.02
N ASP A 758 -26.18 15.09 -32.50
CA ASP A 758 -26.80 15.37 -31.20
C ASP A 758 -26.06 14.60 -30.11
N VAL A 759 -25.54 15.32 -29.11
CA VAL A 759 -24.79 14.73 -27.99
C VAL A 759 -25.51 15.02 -26.69
N ALA A 760 -25.98 13.98 -26.01
CA ALA A 760 -26.58 14.06 -24.70
C ALA A 760 -25.47 13.96 -23.63
N CYS A 761 -25.28 15.01 -22.84
CA CYS A 761 -24.42 15.04 -21.67
C CYS A 761 -25.24 14.82 -20.40
N THR A 762 -25.04 13.71 -19.69
CA THR A 762 -25.79 13.36 -18.48
C THR A 762 -24.86 13.37 -17.27
N LEU A 763 -25.18 14.19 -16.26
CA LEU A 763 -24.50 14.17 -14.95
C LEU A 763 -25.19 13.18 -14.01
N ALA A 764 -24.49 12.10 -13.64
CA ALA A 764 -25.02 11.07 -12.76
C ALA A 764 -25.33 11.61 -11.35
N GLY A 765 -26.35 11.03 -10.70
CA GLY A 765 -26.79 11.40 -9.34
C GLY A 765 -27.65 12.67 -9.26
N HIS A 766 -27.79 13.41 -10.36
CA HIS A 766 -28.66 14.59 -10.46
C HIS A 766 -29.74 14.48 -11.55
N ASP A 767 -29.69 13.42 -12.38
CA ASP A 767 -30.56 13.21 -13.54
C ASP A 767 -30.66 14.43 -14.47
N VAL A 768 -29.56 15.20 -14.55
CA VAL A 768 -29.46 16.38 -15.42
C VAL A 768 -28.87 15.93 -16.75
N THR A 769 -29.70 15.95 -17.80
CA THR A 769 -29.26 15.75 -19.19
C THR A 769 -29.34 17.07 -19.95
N GLN A 770 -28.25 17.43 -20.62
CA GLN A 770 -28.16 18.58 -21.52
C GLN A 770 -27.83 18.07 -22.92
N VAL A 771 -28.61 18.46 -23.93
CA VAL A 771 -28.38 18.04 -25.32
C VAL A 771 -27.68 19.16 -26.09
N MET A 772 -26.59 18.80 -26.76
CA MET A 772 -25.82 19.71 -27.61
C MET A 772 -25.92 19.25 -29.07
N ARG A 773 -26.47 20.10 -29.94
CA ARG A 773 -26.37 19.93 -31.39
C ARG A 773 -25.03 20.48 -31.87
N VAL A 774 -24.13 19.62 -32.33
CA VAL A 774 -22.77 20.00 -32.76
C VAL A 774 -22.66 19.91 -34.28
N ALA A 775 -22.66 21.05 -34.96
CA ALA A 775 -22.51 21.11 -36.41
C ALA A 775 -21.09 20.71 -36.88
N PRO A 776 -20.91 20.24 -38.13
CA PRO A 776 -19.60 19.89 -38.68
C PRO A 776 -18.56 21.01 -38.52
N GLY A 777 -17.36 20.67 -38.05
CA GLY A 777 -16.26 21.61 -37.81
C GLY A 777 -16.51 22.62 -36.69
N ARG A 778 -17.58 22.46 -35.90
CA ARG A 778 -17.92 23.34 -34.79
C ARG A 778 -17.60 22.68 -33.45
N THR A 779 -17.35 23.55 -32.49
CA THR A 779 -17.19 23.20 -31.08
C THR A 779 -18.35 23.81 -30.31
N VAL A 780 -18.97 23.01 -29.44
CA VAL A 780 -20.03 23.44 -28.52
C VAL A 780 -19.59 23.08 -27.10
N GLU A 781 -20.03 23.87 -26.13
CA GLU A 781 -19.73 23.68 -24.72
C GLU A 781 -21.01 23.60 -23.91
N THR A 782 -20.98 22.80 -22.85
CA THR A 782 -21.97 22.84 -21.79
C THR A 782 -21.29 22.80 -20.42
N SER A 783 -22.01 23.19 -19.37
CA SER A 783 -21.43 23.35 -18.04
C SER A 783 -22.32 22.82 -16.91
N PHE A 784 -21.66 22.34 -15.87
CA PHE A 784 -22.29 21.79 -14.67
C PHE A 784 -21.80 22.53 -13.42
N ASN A 785 -22.75 22.73 -12.49
CA ASN A 785 -22.48 23.16 -11.12
C ASN A 785 -22.36 21.91 -10.23
N LEU A 786 -21.23 21.80 -9.53
CA LEU A 786 -20.88 20.63 -8.73
C LEU A 786 -20.91 20.91 -7.22
N ALA A 787 -21.46 22.05 -6.79
CA ALA A 787 -21.53 22.40 -5.38
C ALA A 787 -22.28 21.35 -4.54
N ARG A 788 -23.36 20.75 -5.10
CA ARG A 788 -24.15 19.71 -4.42
C ARG A 788 -23.43 18.37 -4.32
N SER A 789 -22.58 18.05 -5.30
CA SER A 789 -21.75 16.83 -5.33
C SER A 789 -20.36 17.05 -4.73
N MET A 790 -20.13 18.18 -4.04
CA MET A 790 -18.86 18.47 -3.37
C MET A 790 -17.67 18.40 -4.32
N MET A 791 -17.86 18.91 -5.54
CA MET A 791 -16.87 18.92 -6.64
C MET A 791 -16.57 17.55 -7.25
N TRP A 792 -17.30 16.49 -6.87
CA TRP A 792 -17.31 15.23 -7.60
C TRP A 792 -18.19 15.33 -8.84
N TYR A 793 -17.78 14.66 -9.90
CA TYR A 793 -18.54 14.59 -11.15
C TYR A 793 -18.43 13.19 -11.76
N ASP A 794 -19.47 12.83 -12.49
CA ASP A 794 -19.52 11.66 -13.36
C ASP A 794 -20.48 11.99 -14.50
N VAL A 795 -19.91 12.39 -15.63
CA VAL A 795 -20.65 12.89 -16.81
C VAL A 795 -20.45 11.92 -17.97
N SER A 796 -21.54 11.40 -18.51
CA SER A 796 -21.53 10.58 -19.72
C SER A 796 -22.04 11.38 -20.93
N LEU A 797 -21.41 11.16 -22.08
CA LEU A 797 -21.77 11.68 -23.38
C LEU A 797 -22.20 10.51 -24.24
N THR A 798 -23.44 10.54 -24.70
CA THR A 798 -24.00 9.57 -25.65
C THR A 798 -24.61 10.31 -26.83
N SER A 799 -24.89 9.61 -27.92
CA SER A 799 -25.57 10.19 -29.08
C SER A 799 -26.67 9.24 -29.57
N PRO A 800 -27.89 9.73 -29.83
CA PRO A 800 -28.89 8.92 -30.53
C PRO A 800 -28.48 8.64 -31.98
N ASP A 801 -27.53 9.40 -32.55
CA ASP A 801 -27.00 9.18 -33.89
C ASP A 801 -26.00 8.01 -33.95
N GLU A 802 -25.49 7.55 -32.81
CA GLU A 802 -24.59 6.39 -32.69
C GLU A 802 -24.76 5.68 -31.33
N GLU A 803 -25.46 4.56 -31.32
CA GLU A 803 -25.72 3.74 -30.12
C GLU A 803 -24.43 3.25 -29.42
N GLY A 804 -23.34 3.09 -30.17
CA GLY A 804 -22.04 2.66 -29.65
C GLY A 804 -21.23 3.74 -28.92
N LEU A 805 -21.58 5.03 -29.07
CA LEU A 805 -20.80 6.15 -28.54
C LEU A 805 -21.01 6.31 -27.03
N LEU A 806 -19.91 6.23 -26.27
CA LEU A 806 -19.87 6.58 -24.86
C LEU A 806 -18.55 7.26 -24.53
N TYR A 807 -18.58 8.57 -24.26
CA TYR A 807 -17.47 9.23 -23.57
C TYR A 807 -17.86 9.50 -22.12
N GLN A 808 -16.99 9.18 -21.17
CA GLN A 808 -17.27 9.36 -19.75
C GLN A 808 -16.16 10.18 -19.10
N PHE A 809 -16.55 11.16 -18.28
CA PHE A 809 -15.68 12.03 -17.51
C PHE A 809 -16.07 11.93 -16.04
N ALA A 810 -15.21 11.36 -15.20
CA ALA A 810 -15.47 11.29 -13.77
C ALA A 810 -14.24 11.59 -12.90
N GLY A 811 -14.49 12.00 -11.67
CA GLY A 811 -13.46 12.32 -10.68
C GLY A 811 -13.87 13.47 -9.77
N ARG A 812 -12.87 14.09 -9.14
CA ARG A 812 -13.03 15.26 -8.27
C ARG A 812 -12.25 16.44 -8.81
N ILE A 813 -12.84 17.64 -8.78
CA ILE A 813 -12.12 18.88 -9.04
C ILE A 813 -11.48 19.35 -7.74
N GLU A 814 -10.15 19.29 -7.66
CA GLU A 814 -9.42 19.80 -6.50
C GLU A 814 -9.41 21.33 -6.49
N THR A 815 -9.83 21.91 -5.37
CA THR A 815 -9.98 23.37 -5.18
C THR A 815 -8.87 23.98 -4.31
N GLY A 816 -7.96 23.15 -3.80
CA GLY A 816 -6.99 23.51 -2.76
C GLY A 816 -7.60 23.59 -1.36
N ARG A 817 -8.87 23.20 -1.20
CA ARG A 817 -9.55 23.09 0.09
C ARG A 817 -9.92 21.63 0.36
N ALA A 818 -10.01 21.32 1.65
CA ALA A 818 -10.61 20.10 2.13
C ALA A 818 -12.01 19.86 1.52
N GLY A 819 -12.39 18.59 1.36
CA GLY A 819 -13.70 18.20 0.87
C GLY A 819 -14.24 16.96 1.56
N ARG A 820 -15.02 16.16 0.84
CA ARG A 820 -15.47 14.84 1.29
C ARG A 820 -15.11 13.79 0.26
N THR A 821 -14.96 12.55 0.73
CA THR A 821 -14.74 11.40 -0.14
C THR A 821 -15.94 11.16 -1.06
N ASP A 822 -15.72 10.41 -2.13
CA ASP A 822 -16.69 10.23 -3.22
C ASP A 822 -18.07 9.80 -2.71
N PRO A 823 -19.13 10.62 -2.91
CA PRO A 823 -20.49 10.27 -2.55
C PRO A 823 -20.98 8.94 -3.13
N ALA A 824 -20.48 8.53 -4.30
CA ALA A 824 -20.85 7.28 -4.95
C ALA A 824 -20.34 6.03 -4.19
N MET A 825 -19.31 6.17 -3.35
CA MET A 825 -18.84 5.10 -2.44
C MET A 825 -19.70 5.03 -1.17
N GLY A 826 -20.39 6.11 -0.82
CA GLY A 826 -21.15 6.23 0.42
C GLY A 826 -22.54 5.57 0.41
N ALA A 827 -23.05 5.15 -0.75
CA ALA A 827 -24.41 4.63 -0.93
C ALA A 827 -24.57 3.12 -0.59
N GLY A 828 -23.85 2.62 0.41
CA GLY A 828 -23.83 1.20 0.78
C GLY A 828 -25.19 0.63 1.21
N VAL A 829 -25.36 -0.70 1.05
CA VAL A 829 -26.55 -1.46 1.44
C VAL A 829 -26.80 -1.31 2.95
N GLN A 830 -28.01 -0.92 3.35
CA GLN A 830 -28.45 -0.99 4.75
C GLN A 830 -28.20 -2.42 5.25
N ALA A 831 -27.38 -2.58 6.30
CA ALA A 831 -27.13 -3.88 6.91
C ALA A 831 -28.47 -4.59 7.18
N PRO A 832 -28.64 -5.86 6.76
CA PRO A 832 -29.89 -6.57 7.02
C PRO A 832 -30.09 -6.66 8.54
N GLY A 833 -31.17 -6.04 9.02
CA GLY A 833 -31.58 -6.14 10.41
C GLY A 833 -31.75 -7.60 10.82
N PRO A 834 -31.54 -7.95 12.11
CA PRO A 834 -31.60 -9.32 12.57
C PRO A 834 -32.96 -9.93 12.23
N GLN A 835 -32.94 -11.00 11.41
CA GLN A 835 -34.12 -11.80 11.15
C GLN A 835 -34.59 -12.42 12.47
N THR A 836 -35.67 -11.89 13.02
CA THR A 836 -36.40 -12.53 14.11
C THR A 836 -36.90 -13.88 13.60
N ARG A 837 -36.27 -14.97 14.05
CA ARG A 837 -36.84 -16.32 13.93
C ARG A 837 -38.20 -16.30 14.61
N LYS A 838 -39.28 -16.36 13.81
CA LYS A 838 -40.59 -16.74 14.32
C LYS A 838 -40.48 -18.20 14.75
N THR A 839 -40.55 -18.43 16.05
CA THR A 839 -40.81 -19.75 16.63
C THR A 839 -42.19 -20.22 16.13
N ALA A 840 -42.20 -21.37 15.48
CA ALA A 840 -43.38 -22.23 15.38
C ALA A 840 -43.32 -23.24 16.53
#